data_AF-A0A7Z9YDA9-F1
#
_entry.id   AF-A0A7Z9YDA9-F1
#
_cell.length_a   1.000
_cell.length_b   1.000
_cell.length_c   1.000
_cell.angle_alpha   90.00
_cell.angle_beta   90.00
_cell.angle_gamma   90.00
#
_symmetry.space_group_name_H-M   'P 1'
#
loop_
_entity.id
_entity.type
_entity.pdbx_description
1 polymer ?
#
loop_
_entity_poly.entity_id
_entity_poly.type
_entity_poly.pdbx_seq_one_letter_code
_entity_poly.pdbx_strand_id
1 'polypeptide(L)'
;LISDFGIRISEWRERGDPKSAIRNRKSEILNPLILGVEFLPISRAFKTGVRPTVKVTTKSGYELILTPDHKVMTTRGWVPAGELIPGRDEVFIQSGVGEFGKERKFKGTNWRTYRLNLPDEWSYELGFVLGWLVGDGWVCAGDENCHVGFTFGEDDLEAMEEIRRIVNGWYGDDIRPVKRKNGIYHLSYHGKFLADFFLNLGVKPVKASEKEVPQSIFTAPREAVIGFLRGLFTADGTISGRSGSSSSWVILTSESRNLLKGVQLLLLNLGIRSVIFDRSRKPGDPGVLYELGLFGEESERFRHQIGFSNQKQGGVENARYRKVPPQKFIDRVISVEPSGMREVYDLTEPVTHSVIVNGIVIHQCGEQPLLPNEACCLGSINLSNLVKNGDFDWERLEEVTRLAVRFLDDVIDVTRYPLVEIERMSKGNRKIGLGVMGWADALYQMGIPYDSEEGIRKGEEVMRFISETAWRASEELAKEKGPFPFIEHAVKPEWLRRNAAVTTIAPTGSISMISETSSGIEPIFALVYYKRVLEGEKLPEVNRYLIQALKEKGLCSEELIRRIEERGSIRDIPEIPEDIKRVFVTSMDIAPEWHVRMQAAFQKYTDNAVSKTINLPHEATREDVARAFKLAYELGCKGITIYRYGSREEQVLNLVSEERRGKVGPRPRPTVTRGATIRMLTGCG
;
A
#
# COMPACT_ATOMS: atom_id res chain seq x y z
N LEU A 1 -6.36 -1.11 -1.46
CA LEU A 1 -6.07 -2.38 -0.77
C LEU A 1 -6.26 -2.29 0.76
N ILE A 2 -6.90 -1.22 1.28
CA ILE A 2 -7.14 -0.99 2.71
C ILE A 2 -8.62 -0.68 2.95
N SER A 3 -9.25 -1.31 3.94
CA SER A 3 -10.70 -1.18 4.19
C SER A 3 -11.10 -0.41 5.44
N ASP A 4 -10.15 -0.05 6.30
CA ASP A 4 -10.42 0.75 7.49
C ASP A 4 -9.93 2.19 7.27
N PHE A 5 -10.78 2.98 6.62
CA PHE A 5 -10.74 4.43 6.77
C PHE A 5 -11.95 4.82 7.61
N GLY A 6 -11.72 5.35 8.81
CA GLY A 6 -12.79 5.94 9.61
C GLY A 6 -13.41 7.17 8.94
N ILE A 7 -12.83 7.74 7.89
CA ILE A 7 -13.22 9.05 7.36
C ILE A 7 -13.94 8.89 6.00
N ARG A 8 -15.13 9.49 5.86
CA ARG A 8 -15.89 9.56 4.59
C ARG A 8 -15.11 10.37 3.54
N ILE A 9 -14.77 9.74 2.41
CA ILE A 9 -13.99 10.30 1.29
C ILE A 9 -14.90 11.13 0.36
N SER A 10 -15.52 12.20 0.85
CA SER A 10 -16.39 13.06 0.02
C SER A 10 -15.97 14.53 -0.09
N GLU A 11 -14.78 14.94 0.41
CA GLU A 11 -14.45 16.37 0.47
C GLU A 11 -13.07 16.82 -0.08
N TRP A 12 -12.50 16.11 -1.06
CA TRP A 12 -11.24 16.55 -1.70
C TRP A 12 -11.46 16.96 -3.16
N ARG A 13 -11.67 18.27 -3.39
CA ARG A 13 -11.45 18.94 -4.68
C ARG A 13 -10.84 20.32 -4.47
N GLU A 14 -9.85 20.62 -5.31
CA GLU A 14 -9.16 21.89 -5.57
C GLU A 14 -8.11 22.37 -4.55
N ARG A 15 -6.82 22.29 -4.92
CA ARG A 15 -6.02 23.39 -5.51
C ARG A 15 -4.54 22.99 -5.55
N GLY A 16 -3.91 23.22 -6.70
CA GLY A 16 -2.47 23.07 -6.88
C GLY A 16 -1.73 24.39 -6.71
N ASP A 17 -0.52 24.33 -6.19
CA ASP A 17 0.59 25.22 -6.56
C ASP A 17 1.94 24.52 -6.27
N PRO A 18 2.75 24.19 -7.29
CA PRO A 18 4.03 23.49 -7.14
C PRO A 18 5.21 24.46 -7.13
N LYS A 19 5.41 25.24 -6.06
CA LYS A 19 6.65 26.04 -5.88
C LYS A 19 7.03 26.25 -4.41
N SER A 20 7.76 25.29 -3.84
CA SER A 20 8.77 25.58 -2.80
C SER A 20 9.68 24.36 -2.59
N ALA A 21 10.63 24.18 -3.50
CA ALA A 21 11.78 23.30 -3.27
C ALA A 21 13.05 24.14 -3.25
N ILE A 22 13.92 23.80 -2.30
CA ILE A 22 15.35 24.16 -2.18
C ILE A 22 15.64 25.50 -1.47
N ARG A 23 15.91 25.40 -0.17
CA ARG A 23 17.00 26.16 0.44
C ARG A 23 17.66 25.36 1.57
N ASN A 24 18.84 24.83 1.25
CA ASN A 24 19.85 24.44 2.23
C ASN A 24 20.07 25.58 3.23
N ARG A 25 19.77 25.34 4.52
CA ARG A 25 20.44 26.02 5.62
C ARG A 25 21.02 24.98 6.56
N LYS A 26 22.35 24.89 6.53
CA LYS A 26 23.16 24.48 7.67
C LYS A 26 22.75 25.34 8.88
N SER A 27 22.18 24.74 9.91
CA SER A 27 22.25 25.27 11.28
C SER A 27 22.32 24.10 12.26
N GLU A 28 23.55 23.83 12.68
CA GLU A 28 24.01 23.48 14.02
C GLU A 28 23.06 22.81 15.03
N ILE A 29 23.63 21.79 15.68
CA ILE A 29 23.13 20.96 16.79
C ILE A 29 22.34 19.71 16.35
N LEU A 30 23.12 18.70 15.94
CA LEU A 30 22.77 17.28 16.07
C LEU A 30 22.40 16.97 17.53
N ASN A 31 21.12 16.74 17.80
CA ASN A 31 20.67 16.02 18.98
C ASN A 31 20.48 14.54 18.57
N PRO A 32 21.23 13.56 19.11
CA PRO A 32 21.21 12.17 18.63
C PRO A 32 19.93 11.37 18.96
N LEU A 33 18.78 12.01 19.22
CA LEU A 33 17.61 11.37 19.83
C LEU A 33 16.25 11.76 19.18
N ILE A 34 16.22 12.00 17.87
CA ILE A 34 14.94 11.99 17.14
C ILE A 34 14.97 10.82 16.13
N LEU A 35 14.68 9.62 16.64
CA LEU A 35 14.06 8.59 15.82
C LEU A 35 12.60 9.04 15.62
N GLY A 36 12.25 9.50 14.42
CA GLY A 36 10.91 9.98 14.09
C GLY A 36 10.49 9.52 12.71
N VAL A 37 9.17 9.46 12.48
CA VAL A 37 8.57 9.23 11.16
C VAL A 37 8.44 10.57 10.46
N GLU A 38 8.96 10.69 9.24
CA GLU A 38 8.68 11.81 8.36
C GLU A 38 7.49 11.45 7.46
N PHE A 39 6.50 12.35 7.39
CA PHE A 39 5.32 12.15 6.57
C PHE A 39 5.47 12.93 5.27
N LEU A 40 5.24 12.22 4.17
CA LEU A 40 5.26 12.79 2.83
C LEU A 40 3.84 12.77 2.27
N PRO A 41 3.44 13.81 1.51
CA PRO A 41 2.09 13.89 0.99
C PRO A 41 1.85 12.75 -0.01
N ILE A 42 0.70 12.08 0.14
CA ILE A 42 0.23 11.17 -0.90
C ILE A 42 -0.13 11.98 -2.15
N SER A 43 0.31 11.48 -3.30
CA SER A 43 0.00 12.08 -4.60
C SER A 43 -1.40 11.70 -5.10
N ARG A 44 -1.88 10.50 -4.74
CA ARG A 44 -3.18 9.96 -5.16
C ARG A 44 -3.75 9.02 -4.11
N ALA A 45 -5.08 9.02 -4.00
CA ALA A 45 -5.88 8.00 -3.35
C ALA A 45 -7.00 7.57 -4.30
N PHE A 46 -7.20 6.28 -4.51
CA PHE A 46 -8.27 5.79 -5.38
C PHE A 46 -8.86 4.47 -4.89
N LYS A 47 -10.16 4.32 -5.07
CA LYS A 47 -10.92 3.11 -4.73
C LYS A 47 -10.55 1.99 -5.70
N THR A 48 -10.09 0.85 -5.20
CA THR A 48 -9.76 -0.33 -6.01
C THR A 48 -10.86 -1.38 -6.08
N GLY A 49 -12.01 -1.12 -5.43
CA GLY A 49 -13.22 -1.94 -5.51
C GLY A 49 -13.52 -2.68 -4.21
N VAL A 50 -14.37 -3.70 -4.27
CA VAL A 50 -14.68 -4.60 -3.14
C VAL A 50 -13.83 -5.86 -3.29
N ARG A 51 -13.04 -6.21 -2.27
CA ARG A 51 -12.12 -7.35 -2.29
C ARG A 51 -12.20 -8.16 -1.01
N PRO A 52 -11.83 -9.46 -1.04
CA PRO A 52 -11.66 -10.24 0.18
C PRO A 52 -10.52 -9.66 1.00
N THR A 53 -10.73 -9.57 2.32
CA THR A 53 -9.76 -8.96 3.23
C THR A 53 -9.39 -9.93 4.36
N VAL A 54 -8.22 -9.69 4.94
CA VAL A 54 -7.78 -10.28 6.21
C VAL A 54 -7.64 -9.18 7.24
N LYS A 55 -7.95 -9.51 8.49
CA LYS A 55 -7.72 -8.70 9.67
C LYS A 55 -6.46 -9.20 10.35
N VAL A 56 -5.45 -8.34 10.39
CA VAL A 56 -4.21 -8.56 11.13
C VAL A 56 -4.36 -7.92 12.50
N THR A 57 -4.15 -8.69 13.57
CA THR A 57 -4.17 -8.19 14.96
C THR A 57 -2.79 -8.36 15.58
N THR A 58 -2.29 -7.32 16.24
CA THR A 58 -1.00 -7.35 16.94
C THR A 58 -1.17 -7.56 18.45
N LYS A 59 -0.08 -7.95 19.12
CA LYS A 59 -0.05 -8.24 20.55
C LYS A 59 -0.47 -7.04 21.41
N SER A 60 -0.13 -5.82 21.01
CA SER A 60 -0.48 -4.61 21.75
C SER A 60 -1.91 -4.12 21.48
N GLY A 61 -2.61 -4.72 20.51
CA GLY A 61 -4.01 -4.41 20.19
C GLY A 61 -4.25 -3.63 18.90
N TYR A 62 -3.20 -3.34 18.11
CA TYR A 62 -3.37 -2.71 16.79
C TYR A 62 -4.03 -3.67 15.82
N GLU A 63 -4.92 -3.13 14.99
CA GLU A 63 -5.67 -3.89 14.01
C GLU A 63 -5.61 -3.20 12.65
N LEU A 64 -5.38 -3.99 11.60
CA LEU A 64 -5.40 -3.53 10.23
C LEU A 64 -6.17 -4.52 9.37
N ILE A 65 -7.07 -3.99 8.54
CA ILE A 65 -7.83 -4.79 7.57
C ILE A 65 -7.42 -4.39 6.16
N LEU A 66 -6.90 -5.37 5.43
CA LEU A 66 -6.28 -5.22 4.11
C LEU A 66 -6.44 -6.50 3.28
N THR A 67 -6.12 -6.45 1.99
CA THR A 67 -6.18 -7.65 1.15
C THR A 67 -5.03 -8.62 1.47
N PRO A 68 -5.20 -9.94 1.30
CA PRO A 68 -4.19 -10.94 1.66
C PRO A 68 -2.83 -10.74 0.96
N ASP A 69 -2.85 -10.23 -0.26
CA ASP A 69 -1.69 -9.98 -1.11
C ASP A 69 -0.94 -8.68 -0.74
N HIS A 70 -1.57 -7.79 0.02
CA HIS A 70 -0.98 -6.50 0.35
C HIS A 70 0.15 -6.65 1.36
N LYS A 71 1.28 -5.98 1.11
CA LYS A 71 2.50 -6.20 1.88
C LYS A 71 2.56 -5.31 3.12
N VAL A 72 2.88 -5.92 4.25
CA VAL A 72 3.13 -5.29 5.54
C VAL A 72 4.64 -5.31 5.83
N MET A 73 5.18 -4.21 6.36
CA MET A 73 6.60 -4.14 6.73
C MET A 73 6.85 -4.93 8.02
N THR A 74 7.68 -5.95 7.95
CA THR A 74 8.08 -6.78 9.08
C THR A 74 9.58 -6.71 9.34
N THR A 75 10.05 -7.26 10.46
CA THR A 75 11.49 -7.40 10.77
C THR A 75 12.27 -8.25 9.77
N ARG A 76 11.60 -9.04 8.92
CA ARG A 76 12.19 -9.79 7.81
C ARG A 76 11.93 -9.18 6.43
N GLY A 77 11.38 -7.97 6.37
CA GLY A 77 11.05 -7.25 5.13
C GLY A 77 9.55 -7.22 4.83
N TRP A 78 9.21 -6.94 3.57
CA TRP A 78 7.82 -6.82 3.12
C TRP A 78 7.16 -8.19 2.94
N VAL A 79 6.12 -8.47 3.72
CA VAL A 79 5.42 -9.77 3.72
C VAL A 79 3.95 -9.56 3.37
N PRO A 80 3.35 -10.31 2.42
CA PRO A 80 1.91 -10.28 2.17
C PRO A 80 1.11 -10.56 3.44
N ALA A 81 0.03 -9.82 3.67
CA ALA A 81 -0.76 -9.92 4.91
C ALA A 81 -1.27 -11.34 5.19
N GLY A 82 -1.66 -12.09 4.15
CA GLY A 82 -2.10 -13.48 4.25
C GLY A 82 -0.99 -14.49 4.57
N GLU A 83 0.28 -14.09 4.42
CA GLU A 83 1.46 -14.90 4.70
C GLU A 83 2.15 -14.54 6.03
N LEU A 84 1.59 -13.57 6.77
CA LEU A 84 2.07 -13.25 8.10
C LEU A 84 1.85 -14.44 9.03
N ILE A 85 2.89 -14.82 9.77
CA ILE A 85 2.89 -15.96 10.69
C ILE A 85 2.62 -15.46 12.12
N PRO A 86 1.42 -15.73 12.68
CA PRO A 86 1.10 -15.33 14.05
C PRO A 86 2.08 -15.92 15.08
N GLY A 87 2.44 -15.13 16.08
CA GLY A 87 3.40 -15.51 17.12
C GLY A 87 4.88 -15.43 16.70
N ARG A 88 5.17 -15.29 15.40
CA ARG A 88 6.53 -15.16 14.86
C ARG A 88 6.79 -13.78 14.27
N ASP A 89 5.96 -13.34 13.34
CA ASP A 89 6.23 -12.11 12.60
C ASP A 89 5.97 -10.88 13.45
N GLU A 90 6.89 -9.91 13.35
CA GLU A 90 6.80 -8.62 14.02
C GLU A 90 6.71 -7.51 12.98
N VAL A 91 5.67 -6.68 13.08
CA VAL A 91 5.38 -5.58 12.15
C VAL A 91 5.90 -4.26 12.69
N PHE A 92 6.34 -3.38 11.80
CA PHE A 92 6.70 -2.02 12.17
C PHE A 92 5.44 -1.17 12.41
N ILE A 93 5.44 -0.44 13.52
CA ILE A 93 4.41 0.53 13.88
C ILE A 93 5.00 1.95 13.86
N GLN A 94 4.15 2.97 13.77
CA GLN A 94 4.56 4.37 13.72
C GLN A 94 5.44 4.75 14.92
N SER A 95 6.66 5.25 14.66
CA SER A 95 7.70 5.47 15.67
C SER A 95 7.85 6.90 16.21
N GLY A 96 6.95 7.81 15.82
CA GLY A 96 6.99 9.22 16.23
C GLY A 96 5.66 9.94 16.06
N VAL A 97 5.68 11.24 16.33
CA VAL A 97 4.52 12.13 16.17
C VAL A 97 4.10 12.13 14.70
N GLY A 98 2.81 11.96 14.45
CA GLY A 98 2.23 12.00 13.12
C GLY A 98 1.70 13.37 12.71
N GLU A 99 1.03 13.42 11.55
CA GLU A 99 0.36 14.62 11.10
C GLU A 99 -1.02 14.80 11.77
N PHE A 100 -1.43 16.06 11.92
CA PHE A 100 -2.71 16.46 12.48
C PHE A 100 -3.47 17.34 11.48
N GLY A 101 -4.79 17.43 11.63
CA GLY A 101 -5.62 18.32 10.81
C GLY A 101 -5.15 19.77 10.91
N LYS A 102 -5.04 20.44 9.76
CA LYS A 102 -4.69 21.87 9.70
C LYS A 102 -5.93 22.77 9.70
N GLU A 103 -7.09 22.22 9.34
CA GLU A 103 -8.35 22.95 9.31
C GLU A 103 -8.87 23.14 10.74
N ARG A 104 -9.10 24.40 11.11
CA ARG A 104 -9.65 24.74 12.42
C ARG A 104 -11.16 24.93 12.36
N LYS A 105 -11.73 25.38 11.24
CA LYS A 105 -13.16 25.68 11.17
C LYS A 105 -14.01 24.44 10.91
N PHE A 106 -15.17 24.38 11.56
CA PHE A 106 -16.20 23.42 11.19
C PHE A 106 -16.86 23.85 9.87
N LYS A 107 -16.99 22.94 8.91
CA LYS A 107 -17.82 23.19 7.72
C LYS A 107 -19.30 23.09 8.10
N GLY A 108 -19.89 24.20 8.54
CA GLY A 108 -21.33 24.32 8.81
C GLY A 108 -22.13 24.64 7.55
N THR A 109 -23.28 24.00 7.36
CA THR A 109 -24.14 24.13 6.16
C THR A 109 -25.23 25.19 6.26
N ASN A 110 -25.42 25.88 7.38
CA ASN A 110 -26.74 26.47 7.66
C ASN A 110 -26.80 27.98 7.93
N TRP A 111 -25.72 28.77 7.78
CA TRP A 111 -25.75 30.25 7.65
C TRP A 111 -26.77 31.01 8.55
N ARG A 112 -27.06 30.51 9.76
CA ARG A 112 -28.10 31.03 10.66
C ARG A 112 -27.49 31.50 11.97
N THR A 113 -27.92 32.67 12.42
CA THR A 113 -27.57 33.23 13.72
C THR A 113 -28.48 32.62 14.79
N TYR A 114 -27.89 31.97 15.80
CA TYR A 114 -28.61 31.38 16.94
C TYR A 114 -28.27 32.13 18.24
N ARG A 115 -29.08 31.97 19.30
CA ARG A 115 -28.84 32.57 20.64
C ARG A 115 -27.65 31.97 21.40
N LEU A 116 -27.09 30.85 20.94
CA LEU A 116 -25.97 30.16 21.58
C LEU A 116 -24.65 30.57 20.91
N ASN A 117 -23.60 30.77 21.71
CA ASN A 117 -22.24 31.07 21.25
C ASN A 117 -21.44 29.78 21.06
N LEU A 118 -21.98 28.85 20.26
CA LEU A 118 -21.31 27.57 19.99
C LEU A 118 -19.99 27.79 19.24
N PRO A 119 -18.93 27.00 19.52
CA PRO A 119 -17.68 27.08 18.78
C PRO A 119 -17.86 26.83 17.28
N ASP A 120 -17.24 27.67 16.46
CA ASP A 120 -17.10 27.48 15.01
C ASP A 120 -15.70 26.96 14.62
N GLU A 121 -14.79 26.87 15.59
CA GLU A 121 -13.43 26.37 15.43
C GLU A 121 -13.06 25.27 16.45
N TRP A 122 -12.18 24.36 16.05
CA TRP A 122 -11.49 23.42 16.91
C TRP A 122 -10.59 24.16 17.90
N SER A 123 -10.74 23.83 19.17
CA SER A 123 -9.87 24.31 20.25
C SER A 123 -9.54 23.18 21.22
N TYR A 124 -8.57 23.44 22.09
CA TYR A 124 -8.26 22.56 23.21
C TYR A 124 -9.48 22.36 24.13
N GLU A 125 -10.20 23.44 24.44
CA GLU A 125 -11.38 23.44 25.31
C GLU A 125 -12.51 22.59 24.73
N LEU A 126 -12.76 22.69 23.42
CA LEU A 126 -13.75 21.85 22.76
C LEU A 126 -13.35 20.37 22.79
N GLY A 127 -12.07 20.08 22.52
CA GLY A 127 -11.53 18.75 22.69
C GLY A 127 -11.76 18.23 24.12
N PHE A 128 -11.40 19.02 25.13
CA PHE A 128 -11.53 18.68 26.54
C PHE A 128 -12.97 18.34 26.94
N VAL A 129 -13.92 19.19 26.56
CA VAL A 129 -15.36 18.94 26.81
C VAL A 129 -15.84 17.68 26.08
N LEU A 130 -15.43 17.46 24.83
CA LEU A 130 -15.78 16.24 24.08
C LEU A 130 -15.22 14.97 24.73
N GLY A 131 -13.97 15.03 25.20
CA GLY A 131 -13.32 13.92 25.89
C GLY A 131 -14.07 13.52 27.15
N TRP A 132 -14.44 14.51 27.97
CA TRP A 132 -15.27 14.26 29.16
C TRP A 132 -16.66 13.76 28.81
N LEU A 133 -17.30 14.36 27.80
CA LEU A 133 -18.64 13.96 27.36
C LEU A 133 -18.67 12.50 26.91
N VAL A 134 -17.61 12.03 26.23
CA VAL A 134 -17.47 10.63 25.83
C VAL A 134 -17.17 9.74 27.04
N GLY A 135 -16.36 10.18 28.01
CA GLY A 135 -16.09 9.42 29.24
C GLY A 135 -17.29 9.35 30.17
N ASP A 136 -17.54 10.43 30.90
CA ASP A 136 -18.53 10.54 31.99
C ASP A 136 -19.71 11.47 31.67
N GLY A 137 -20.06 11.61 30.39
CA GLY A 137 -21.23 12.37 29.95
C GLY A 137 -22.26 11.55 29.18
N TRP A 138 -23.36 12.22 28.82
CA TRP A 138 -24.41 11.69 27.96
C TRP A 138 -25.05 12.78 27.11
N VAL A 139 -25.58 12.39 25.95
CA VAL A 139 -26.38 13.24 25.08
C VAL A 139 -27.73 12.56 24.88
N CYS A 140 -28.82 13.29 25.12
CA CYS A 140 -30.18 12.85 24.82
C CYS A 140 -30.70 13.59 23.59
N ALA A 141 -31.04 12.84 22.54
CA ALA A 141 -31.57 13.35 21.27
C ALA A 141 -33.02 12.86 21.07
N GLY A 142 -33.93 13.76 20.65
CA GLY A 142 -35.36 13.48 20.47
C GLY A 142 -36.18 14.77 20.22
N ASP A 143 -37.48 14.67 19.97
CA ASP A 143 -38.33 15.86 19.71
C ASP A 143 -38.78 16.58 20.99
N GLU A 144 -38.88 15.83 22.10
CA GLU A 144 -39.25 16.36 23.42
C GLU A 144 -38.13 15.98 24.40
N ASN A 145 -37.40 16.97 24.93
CA ASN A 145 -36.34 16.85 25.96
C ASN A 145 -34.88 16.56 25.49
N CYS A 146 -34.37 17.33 24.52
CA CYS A 146 -32.94 17.33 24.20
C CYS A 146 -32.09 17.95 25.31
N HIS A 147 -31.06 17.24 25.77
CA HIS A 147 -30.11 17.80 26.73
C HIS A 147 -28.75 17.09 26.67
N VAL A 148 -27.73 17.78 27.16
CA VAL A 148 -26.36 17.29 27.31
C VAL A 148 -26.03 17.29 28.79
N GLY A 149 -25.51 16.17 29.28
CA GLY A 149 -25.20 15.98 30.69
C GLY A 149 -23.75 15.55 30.92
N PHE A 150 -23.19 16.01 32.05
CA PHE A 150 -21.86 15.67 32.52
C PHE A 150 -21.95 15.22 33.98
N THR A 151 -21.22 14.16 34.31
CA THR A 151 -21.14 13.56 35.64
C THR A 151 -19.76 13.83 36.25
N PHE A 152 -19.72 14.11 37.55
CA PHE A 152 -18.48 14.38 38.29
C PHE A 152 -18.51 13.73 39.68
N GLY A 153 -17.39 13.13 40.09
CA GLY A 153 -17.17 12.70 41.47
C GLY A 153 -16.71 13.86 42.38
N GLU A 154 -16.49 13.57 43.66
CA GLU A 154 -15.96 14.56 44.61
C GLU A 154 -14.52 14.96 44.31
N ASP A 155 -13.78 14.11 43.61
CA ASP A 155 -12.39 14.34 43.20
C ASP A 155 -12.27 15.16 41.91
N ASP A 156 -13.38 15.44 41.22
CA ASP A 156 -13.44 16.06 39.91
C ASP A 156 -13.93 17.51 39.94
N LEU A 157 -14.03 18.12 41.13
CA LEU A 157 -14.61 19.46 41.30
C LEU A 157 -13.89 20.55 40.49
N GLU A 158 -12.56 20.45 40.35
CA GLU A 158 -11.77 21.37 39.52
C GLU A 158 -12.12 21.24 38.04
N ALA A 159 -12.18 20.01 37.53
CA ALA A 159 -12.57 19.73 36.15
C ALA A 159 -14.05 20.08 35.89
N MET A 160 -14.93 19.89 36.87
CA MET A 160 -16.32 20.32 36.82
C MET A 160 -16.44 21.82 36.63
N GLU A 161 -15.71 22.63 37.39
CA GLU A 161 -15.77 24.09 37.27
C GLU A 161 -15.13 24.56 35.95
N GLU A 162 -14.09 23.88 35.46
CA GLU A 162 -13.53 24.13 34.13
C GLU A 162 -14.55 23.87 33.00
N ILE A 163 -15.19 22.70 33.00
CA ILE A 163 -16.24 22.36 32.02
C ILE A 163 -17.43 23.31 32.14
N ARG A 164 -17.86 23.63 33.37
CA ARG A 164 -18.93 24.60 33.61
C ARG A 164 -18.61 25.95 33.00
N ARG A 165 -17.42 26.50 33.26
CA ARG A 165 -16.97 27.79 32.72
C ARG A 165 -16.99 27.78 31.19
N ILE A 166 -16.48 26.72 30.58
CA ILE A 166 -16.42 26.59 29.11
C ILE A 166 -17.83 26.48 28.51
N VAL A 167 -18.63 25.52 28.99
CA VAL A 167 -19.94 25.21 28.41
C VAL A 167 -20.97 26.29 28.72
N ASN A 168 -20.94 26.93 29.89
CA ASN A 168 -21.77 28.12 30.18
C ASN A 168 -21.43 29.27 29.21
N GLY A 169 -20.17 29.44 28.84
CA GLY A 169 -19.75 30.43 27.85
C GLY A 169 -20.39 30.21 26.47
N TRP A 170 -20.51 28.94 26.04
CA TRP A 170 -21.17 28.59 24.79
C TRP A 170 -22.70 28.63 24.89
N TYR A 171 -23.22 28.18 26.03
CA TYR A 171 -24.64 28.03 26.28
C TYR A 171 -25.34 29.38 26.54
N GLY A 172 -24.63 30.35 27.09
CA GLY A 172 -25.13 31.71 27.32
C GLY A 172 -25.88 31.91 28.66
N ASP A 173 -26.01 30.86 29.48
CA ASP A 173 -26.60 30.92 30.82
C ASP A 173 -25.66 30.30 31.88
N ASP A 174 -25.77 30.75 33.13
CA ASP A 174 -25.04 30.18 34.27
C ASP A 174 -25.76 28.93 34.81
N ILE A 175 -25.46 27.76 34.21
CA ILE A 175 -25.94 26.48 34.73
C ILE A 175 -25.12 26.08 35.95
N ARG A 176 -25.82 25.65 37.00
CA ARG A 176 -25.22 25.23 38.28
C ARG A 176 -25.25 23.71 38.43
N PRO A 177 -24.22 23.12 39.05
CA PRO A 177 -24.19 21.68 39.29
C PRO A 177 -25.22 21.28 40.34
N VAL A 178 -25.87 20.13 40.13
CA VAL A 178 -26.81 19.53 41.07
C VAL A 178 -26.13 18.36 41.79
N LYS A 179 -25.91 18.48 43.10
CA LYS A 179 -25.40 17.38 43.94
C LYS A 179 -26.51 16.36 44.19
N ARG A 180 -26.28 15.10 43.81
CA ARG A 180 -27.15 13.95 44.07
C ARG A 180 -26.82 13.33 45.44
N LYS A 181 -27.74 12.51 45.96
CA LYS A 181 -27.64 11.89 47.31
C LYS A 181 -26.40 11.00 47.50
N ASN A 182 -25.79 10.54 46.41
CA ASN A 182 -24.62 9.67 46.37
C ASN A 182 -23.28 10.43 46.24
N GLY A 183 -23.26 11.76 46.42
CA GLY A 183 -22.04 12.56 46.31
C GLY A 183 -21.66 12.96 44.88
N ILE A 184 -22.40 12.49 43.87
CA ILE A 184 -22.17 12.78 42.46
C ILE A 184 -22.78 14.13 42.08
N TYR A 185 -22.06 14.92 41.28
CA TYR A 185 -22.54 16.19 40.75
C TYR A 185 -22.92 16.03 39.27
N HIS A 186 -24.08 16.58 38.89
CA HIS A 186 -24.53 16.62 37.50
C HIS A 186 -24.57 18.06 37.00
N LEU A 187 -23.98 18.32 35.84
CA LEU A 187 -24.27 19.49 35.02
C LEU A 187 -25.17 19.06 33.87
N SER A 188 -26.30 19.75 33.66
CA SER A 188 -27.28 19.38 32.63
C SER A 188 -27.74 20.61 31.87
N TYR A 189 -27.50 20.61 30.56
CA TYR A 189 -27.79 21.70 29.65
C TYR A 189 -28.92 21.27 28.72
N HIS A 190 -30.10 21.90 28.87
CA HIS A 190 -31.28 21.57 28.07
C HIS A 190 -31.31 22.42 26.80
N GLY A 191 -31.27 21.77 25.64
CA GLY A 191 -31.30 22.50 24.38
C GLY A 191 -30.98 21.61 23.18
N LYS A 192 -31.90 21.64 22.20
CA LYS A 192 -31.74 20.90 20.94
C LYS A 192 -30.47 21.29 20.20
N PHE A 193 -30.19 22.58 20.10
CA PHE A 193 -29.02 23.08 19.37
C PHE A 193 -27.67 22.63 19.97
N LEU A 194 -27.55 22.60 21.30
CA LEU A 194 -26.34 22.12 21.96
C LEU A 194 -26.18 20.60 21.79
N ALA A 195 -27.28 19.85 21.92
CA ALA A 195 -27.25 18.41 21.66
C ALA A 195 -26.86 18.10 20.19
N ASP A 196 -27.53 18.76 19.23
CA ASP A 196 -27.25 18.63 17.80
C ASP A 196 -25.80 18.99 17.45
N PHE A 197 -25.22 19.99 18.13
CA PHE A 197 -23.81 20.34 17.96
C PHE A 197 -22.88 19.16 18.26
N PHE A 198 -23.02 18.52 19.43
CA PHE A 198 -22.19 17.36 19.78
C PHE A 198 -22.47 16.13 18.91
N LEU A 199 -23.73 15.91 18.51
CA LEU A 199 -24.09 14.85 17.57
C LEU A 199 -23.43 15.06 16.20
N ASN A 200 -23.41 16.31 15.70
CA ASN A 200 -22.75 16.66 14.44
C ASN A 200 -21.23 16.53 14.52
N LEU A 201 -20.64 16.73 15.70
CA LEU A 201 -19.24 16.40 15.96
C LEU A 201 -18.98 14.90 16.09
N GLY A 202 -20.01 14.05 16.05
CA GLY A 202 -19.90 12.59 16.00
C GLY A 202 -20.03 11.90 17.35
N VAL A 203 -20.46 12.60 18.41
CA VAL A 203 -20.84 11.95 19.67
C VAL A 203 -22.12 11.13 19.43
N LYS A 204 -22.15 9.88 19.90
CA LYS A 204 -23.29 8.97 19.71
C LYS A 204 -24.04 8.76 21.04
N PRO A 205 -25.39 8.81 21.05
CA PRO A 205 -26.21 8.54 22.24
C PRO A 205 -26.34 7.02 22.47
N VAL A 206 -25.23 6.37 22.82
CA VAL A 206 -25.13 4.90 22.94
C VAL A 206 -24.72 4.48 24.35
N LYS A 207 -24.85 3.18 24.64
CA LYS A 207 -24.39 2.59 25.92
C LYS A 207 -22.87 2.64 26.04
N ALA A 208 -22.35 2.52 27.27
CA ALA A 208 -20.92 2.57 27.56
C ALA A 208 -20.09 1.58 26.71
N SER A 209 -20.60 0.36 26.50
CA SER A 209 -19.96 -0.68 25.68
C SER A 209 -19.89 -0.39 24.18
N GLU A 210 -20.68 0.56 23.69
CA GLU A 210 -20.79 0.93 22.27
C GLU A 210 -20.12 2.27 21.95
N LYS A 211 -19.60 2.98 22.96
CA LYS A 211 -18.90 4.26 22.79
C LYS A 211 -17.71 4.11 21.85
N GLU A 212 -17.38 5.16 21.12
CA GLU A 212 -16.21 5.22 20.24
C GLU A 212 -15.65 6.64 20.24
N VAL A 213 -14.41 6.80 19.77
CA VAL A 213 -13.85 8.13 19.52
C VAL A 213 -14.64 8.80 18.38
N PRO A 214 -15.20 10.01 18.56
CA PRO A 214 -15.90 10.71 17.50
C PRO A 214 -15.01 10.87 16.26
N GLN A 215 -15.56 10.57 15.09
CA GLN A 215 -14.76 10.51 13.87
C GLN A 215 -14.06 11.83 13.52
N SER A 216 -14.68 12.94 13.90
CA SER A 216 -14.19 14.31 13.72
C SER A 216 -12.85 14.56 14.43
N ILE A 217 -12.56 13.85 15.54
CA ILE A 217 -11.33 13.97 16.32
C ILE A 217 -10.12 13.43 15.55
N PHE A 218 -10.26 12.40 14.72
CA PHE A 218 -9.15 11.88 13.91
C PHE A 218 -8.66 12.88 12.85
N THR A 219 -9.49 13.85 12.49
CA THR A 219 -9.17 14.92 11.55
C THR A 219 -8.95 16.27 12.23
N ALA A 220 -8.99 16.33 13.57
CA ALA A 220 -8.89 17.57 14.32
C ALA A 220 -7.41 18.04 14.43
N PRO A 221 -7.19 19.35 14.67
CA PRO A 221 -5.90 19.88 15.06
C PRO A 221 -5.34 19.26 16.33
N ARG A 222 -4.01 19.30 16.46
CA ARG A 222 -3.26 18.67 17.55
C ARG A 222 -3.77 19.08 18.93
N GLU A 223 -4.07 20.36 19.13
CA GLU A 223 -4.59 20.94 20.36
C GLU A 223 -5.94 20.33 20.78
N ALA A 224 -6.84 20.11 19.83
CA ALA A 224 -8.16 19.52 20.09
C ALA A 224 -8.04 18.03 20.41
N VAL A 225 -7.14 17.30 19.74
CA VAL A 225 -6.82 15.90 20.06
C VAL A 225 -6.24 15.77 21.47
N ILE A 226 -5.32 16.66 21.86
CA ILE A 226 -4.75 16.70 23.22
C ILE A 226 -5.84 17.00 24.25
N GLY A 227 -6.69 18.00 23.99
CA GLY A 227 -7.84 18.32 24.83
C GLY A 227 -8.73 17.10 25.03
N PHE A 228 -9.12 16.43 23.94
CA PHE A 228 -9.94 15.22 23.96
C PHE A 228 -9.34 14.12 24.83
N LEU A 229 -8.06 13.80 24.63
CA LEU A 229 -7.38 12.80 25.44
C LEU A 229 -7.33 13.22 26.91
N ARG A 230 -7.00 14.47 27.22
CA ARG A 230 -6.94 14.94 28.61
C ARG A 230 -8.30 14.89 29.29
N GLY A 231 -9.38 15.28 28.61
CA GLY A 231 -10.74 15.21 29.13
C GLY A 231 -11.16 13.78 29.43
N LEU A 232 -10.94 12.88 28.47
CA LEU A 232 -11.28 11.46 28.61
C LEU A 232 -10.47 10.77 29.71
N PHE A 233 -9.16 10.99 29.76
CA PHE A 233 -8.32 10.43 30.83
C PHE A 233 -8.63 11.07 32.18
N THR A 234 -9.03 12.35 32.25
CA THR A 234 -9.41 12.93 33.55
C THR A 234 -10.66 12.26 34.11
N ALA A 235 -11.67 12.00 33.28
CA ALA A 235 -12.86 11.24 33.65
C ALA A 235 -12.51 9.79 34.04
N ASP A 236 -12.09 8.99 33.06
CA ASP A 236 -12.03 7.52 33.20
C ASP A 236 -10.62 6.96 33.51
N GLY A 237 -9.60 7.81 33.44
CA GLY A 237 -8.21 7.41 33.63
C GLY A 237 -7.82 7.30 35.11
N THR A 238 -6.90 6.38 35.39
CA THR A 238 -6.34 6.12 36.72
C THR A 238 -4.83 5.88 36.63
N ILE A 239 -4.13 6.14 37.73
CA ILE A 239 -2.71 5.77 37.87
C ILE A 239 -2.65 4.51 38.71
N SER A 240 -2.17 3.43 38.11
CA SER A 240 -1.94 2.18 38.80
C SER A 240 -0.53 2.14 39.37
N GLY A 241 -0.40 1.65 40.61
CA GLY A 241 0.87 1.57 41.34
C GLY A 241 0.79 2.26 42.71
N ARG A 242 1.78 1.98 43.58
CA ARG A 242 1.94 2.72 44.85
C ARG A 242 2.66 4.05 44.58
N SER A 243 2.19 5.13 45.21
CA SER A 243 2.88 6.42 45.19
C SER A 243 4.36 6.25 45.57
N GLY A 244 5.27 6.81 44.75
CA GLY A 244 6.72 6.65 44.91
C GLY A 244 7.32 5.32 44.41
N SER A 245 6.51 4.36 43.95
CA SER A 245 6.99 3.11 43.36
C SER A 245 7.48 3.30 41.93
N SER A 246 8.59 2.65 41.59
CA SER A 246 9.16 2.56 40.23
C SER A 246 8.29 1.80 39.21
N SER A 247 7.11 1.35 39.63
CA SER A 247 6.15 0.53 38.90
C SER A 247 4.81 1.24 38.71
N SER A 248 4.80 2.57 38.64
CA SER A 248 3.57 3.32 38.39
C SER A 248 3.30 3.40 36.88
N TRP A 249 2.05 3.34 36.45
CA TRP A 249 1.67 3.44 35.04
C TRP A 249 0.26 4.01 34.87
N VAL A 250 0.00 4.65 33.73
CA VAL A 250 -1.32 5.25 33.43
C VAL A 250 -2.22 4.19 32.79
N ILE A 251 -3.48 4.13 33.24
CA ILE A 251 -4.52 3.24 32.71
C ILE A 251 -5.74 4.07 32.31
N LEU A 252 -6.37 3.70 31.20
CA LEU A 252 -7.73 4.08 30.85
C LEU A 252 -8.61 2.82 30.78
N THR A 253 -9.70 2.80 31.53
CA THR A 253 -10.60 1.63 31.63
C THR A 253 -11.90 1.92 30.90
N SER A 254 -12.42 0.96 30.13
CA SER A 254 -13.70 1.12 29.43
C SER A 254 -14.39 -0.22 29.15
N GLU A 255 -15.72 -0.21 29.11
CA GLU A 255 -16.52 -1.33 28.58
C GLU A 255 -16.45 -1.41 27.04
N SER A 256 -16.07 -0.32 26.36
CA SER A 256 -15.93 -0.28 24.90
C SER A 256 -14.50 -0.51 24.44
N ARG A 257 -14.28 -1.64 23.78
CA ARG A 257 -13.01 -1.91 23.09
C ARG A 257 -12.77 -0.96 21.92
N ASN A 258 -13.83 -0.49 21.25
CA ASN A 258 -13.72 0.41 20.10
C ASN A 258 -13.26 1.80 20.52
N LEU A 259 -13.72 2.28 21.67
CA LEU A 259 -13.22 3.52 22.27
C LEU A 259 -11.72 3.42 22.53
N LEU A 260 -11.27 2.36 23.21
CA LEU A 260 -9.85 2.17 23.52
C LEU A 260 -8.97 2.01 22.27
N LYS A 261 -9.46 1.36 21.21
CA LYS A 261 -8.75 1.27 19.92
C LYS A 261 -8.57 2.64 19.28
N GLY A 262 -9.62 3.47 19.28
CA GLY A 262 -9.52 4.84 18.79
C GLY A 262 -8.52 5.67 19.60
N VAL A 263 -8.58 5.58 20.93
CA VAL A 263 -7.63 6.24 21.83
C VAL A 263 -6.20 5.76 21.60
N GLN A 264 -5.99 4.45 21.38
CA GLN A 264 -4.69 3.89 21.05
C GLN A 264 -4.09 4.51 19.77
N LEU A 265 -4.91 4.74 18.73
CA LEU A 265 -4.44 5.40 17.51
C LEU A 265 -4.12 6.89 17.73
N LEU A 266 -4.93 7.62 18.50
CA LEU A 266 -4.66 9.03 18.81
C LEU A 266 -3.37 9.19 19.63
N LEU A 267 -3.14 8.30 20.61
CA LEU A 267 -1.91 8.27 21.38
C LEU A 267 -0.71 7.94 20.51
N LEU A 268 -0.83 6.93 19.62
CA LEU A 268 0.23 6.60 18.68
C LEU A 268 0.57 7.78 17.77
N ASN A 269 -0.43 8.57 17.36
CA ASN A 269 -0.22 9.78 16.57
C ASN A 269 0.52 10.89 17.33
N LEU A 270 0.49 10.88 18.67
CA LEU A 270 1.31 11.72 19.54
C LEU A 270 2.69 11.09 19.86
N GLY A 271 3.01 9.96 19.23
CA GLY A 271 4.22 9.18 19.51
C GLY A 271 4.19 8.49 20.86
N ILE A 272 3.00 8.21 21.41
CA ILE A 272 2.78 7.51 22.67
C ILE A 272 2.24 6.11 22.38
N ARG A 273 3.05 5.08 22.61
CA ARG A 273 2.62 3.68 22.41
C ARG A 273 1.79 3.20 23.60
N SER A 274 0.66 2.53 23.32
CA SER A 274 -0.18 1.92 24.35
C SER A 274 -0.43 0.43 24.10
N VAL A 275 -0.92 -0.26 25.13
CA VAL A 275 -1.31 -1.68 25.06
C VAL A 275 -2.74 -1.84 25.56
N ILE A 276 -3.58 -2.55 24.82
CA ILE A 276 -4.95 -2.89 25.23
C ILE A 276 -4.98 -4.30 25.82
N PHE A 277 -5.53 -4.43 27.02
CA PHE A 277 -5.75 -5.69 27.73
C PHE A 277 -7.24 -6.00 27.80
N ASP A 278 -7.59 -7.27 27.60
CA ASP A 278 -8.91 -7.79 27.96
C ASP A 278 -8.90 -8.19 29.44
N ARG A 279 -9.72 -7.52 30.25
CA ARG A 279 -9.90 -7.78 31.69
C ARG A 279 -11.27 -8.36 32.00
N SER A 280 -12.02 -8.76 30.97
CA SER A 280 -13.33 -9.38 31.14
C SER A 280 -13.21 -10.65 31.98
N ARG A 281 -14.09 -10.81 32.97
CA ARG A 281 -14.12 -12.02 33.82
C ARG A 281 -14.80 -13.18 33.08
N LYS A 282 -14.62 -14.41 33.61
CA LYS A 282 -15.24 -15.64 33.08
C LYS A 282 -16.78 -15.52 33.03
N PRO A 283 -17.47 -16.35 32.21
CA PRO A 283 -18.93 -16.31 32.11
C PRO A 283 -19.61 -16.52 33.48
N GLY A 284 -20.41 -15.55 33.93
CA GLY A 284 -21.18 -15.62 35.19
C GLY A 284 -20.94 -14.48 36.20
N ASP A 285 -19.94 -13.63 35.98
CA ASP A 285 -19.64 -12.45 36.82
C ASP A 285 -19.85 -11.16 35.99
N PRO A 286 -20.36 -10.04 36.56
CA PRO A 286 -20.74 -8.89 35.75
C PRO A 286 -19.52 -8.13 35.20
N GLY A 287 -19.50 -7.96 33.86
CA GLY A 287 -18.78 -6.89 33.16
C GLY A 287 -17.74 -7.35 32.13
N VAL A 288 -17.98 -7.03 30.86
CA VAL A 288 -16.92 -6.93 29.84
C VAL A 288 -16.12 -5.67 30.16
N LEU A 289 -14.81 -5.80 30.36
CA LEU A 289 -13.96 -4.68 30.76
C LEU A 289 -12.62 -4.74 30.02
N TYR A 290 -12.23 -3.62 29.43
CA TYR A 290 -10.96 -3.47 28.74
C TYR A 290 -10.12 -2.38 29.42
N GLU A 291 -8.80 -2.54 29.39
CA GLU A 291 -7.83 -1.56 29.91
C GLU A 291 -6.83 -1.18 28.84
N LEU A 292 -6.60 0.12 28.66
CA LEU A 292 -5.49 0.65 27.87
C LEU A 292 -4.41 1.13 28.83
N GLY A 293 -3.22 0.53 28.75
CA GLY A 293 -2.08 0.85 29.63
C GLY A 293 -0.95 1.58 28.90
N LEU A 294 -0.38 2.59 29.56
CA LEU A 294 0.83 3.31 29.15
C LEU A 294 1.94 3.01 30.15
N PHE A 295 3.08 2.48 29.72
CA PHE A 295 4.12 2.00 30.64
C PHE A 295 5.44 2.74 30.42
N GLY A 296 6.21 2.94 31.51
CA GLY A 296 7.57 3.47 31.43
C GLY A 296 7.63 4.86 30.78
N GLU A 297 8.43 4.99 29.72
CA GLU A 297 8.61 6.25 28.97
C GLU A 297 7.28 6.79 28.39
N GLU A 298 6.33 5.92 28.07
CA GLU A 298 5.03 6.32 27.51
C GLU A 298 4.17 7.07 28.54
N SER A 299 4.25 6.68 29.82
CA SER A 299 3.61 7.42 30.91
C SER A 299 4.25 8.81 31.09
N GLU A 300 5.56 8.92 30.91
CA GLU A 300 6.28 10.19 30.99
C GLU A 300 5.92 11.12 29.82
N ARG A 301 5.83 10.57 28.60
CA ARG A 301 5.33 11.29 27.43
C ARG A 301 3.89 11.75 27.63
N PHE A 302 3.03 10.90 28.20
CA PHE A 302 1.66 11.26 28.57
C PHE A 302 1.64 12.42 29.58
N ARG A 303 2.46 12.35 30.62
CA ARG A 303 2.59 13.40 31.65
C ARG A 303 2.90 14.77 31.05
N HIS A 304 3.83 14.81 30.09
CA HIS A 304 4.28 16.05 29.46
C HIS A 304 3.34 16.58 28.38
N GLN A 305 2.70 15.70 27.61
CA GLN A 305 1.91 16.09 26.45
C GLN A 305 0.41 16.23 26.73
N ILE A 306 -0.13 15.45 27.67
CA ILE A 306 -1.58 15.31 27.90
C ILE A 306 -1.92 15.61 29.37
N GLY A 307 -1.40 14.81 30.31
CA GLY A 307 -1.65 14.94 31.75
C GLY A 307 -3.11 14.71 32.18
N PHE A 308 -3.43 15.09 33.41
CA PHE A 308 -4.77 15.10 34.02
C PHE A 308 -5.12 16.54 34.46
N SER A 309 -6.41 16.83 34.60
CA SER A 309 -6.92 18.15 35.05
C SER A 309 -7.49 18.17 36.48
N ASN A 310 -7.28 17.09 37.25
CA ASN A 310 -7.68 16.99 38.65
C ASN A 310 -6.50 16.50 39.51
N GLN A 311 -6.77 16.16 40.77
CA GLN A 311 -5.77 15.67 41.72
C GLN A 311 -4.92 14.48 41.24
N LYS A 312 -5.39 13.72 40.23
CA LYS A 312 -4.63 12.63 39.59
C LYS A 312 -3.34 13.16 38.95
N GLN A 313 -3.28 14.43 38.56
CA GLN A 313 -2.08 15.06 37.99
C GLN A 313 -0.87 14.95 38.94
N GLY A 314 -1.07 15.22 40.23
CA GLY A 314 -0.03 15.06 41.24
C GLY A 314 0.46 13.60 41.37
N GLY A 315 -0.41 12.63 41.09
CA GLY A 315 -0.03 11.21 41.04
C GLY A 315 0.94 10.88 39.91
N VAL A 316 0.75 11.47 38.71
CA VAL A 316 1.66 11.27 37.57
C VAL A 316 2.97 12.02 37.79
N GLU A 317 2.91 13.21 38.38
CA GLU A 317 4.10 14.01 38.70
C GLU A 317 5.00 13.36 39.75
N ASN A 318 4.40 12.66 40.72
CA ASN A 318 5.13 11.94 41.77
C ASN A 318 5.47 10.49 41.39
N ALA A 319 5.00 10.01 40.24
CA ALA A 319 5.30 8.67 39.76
C ALA A 319 6.79 8.58 39.38
N ARG A 320 7.48 7.56 39.90
CA ARG A 320 8.81 7.19 39.43
C ARG A 320 8.64 6.09 38.39
N TYR A 321 9.18 6.28 37.20
CA TYR A 321 9.20 5.24 36.18
C TYR A 321 10.57 4.55 36.20
N ARG A 322 10.60 3.21 36.22
CA ARG A 322 11.85 2.47 36.00
C ARG A 322 12.47 2.90 34.66
N LYS A 323 13.80 3.00 34.59
CA LYS A 323 14.50 3.14 33.29
C LYS A 323 14.22 1.89 32.46
N VAL A 324 13.26 1.99 31.53
CA VAL A 324 12.96 0.96 30.53
C VAL A 324 13.90 1.20 29.34
N PRO A 325 14.45 0.15 28.70
CA PRO A 325 15.17 0.32 27.43
C PRO A 325 14.29 1.04 26.40
N PRO A 326 14.88 1.79 25.44
CA PRO A 326 14.14 2.53 24.44
C PRO A 326 13.09 1.65 23.75
N GLN A 327 11.85 2.14 23.69
CA GLN A 327 10.73 1.40 23.13
C GLN A 327 11.00 1.10 21.65
N LYS A 328 10.94 -0.17 21.26
CA LYS A 328 10.96 -0.55 19.85
C LYS A 328 9.56 -0.34 19.29
N PHE A 329 9.42 0.42 18.22
CA PHE A 329 8.16 0.60 17.49
C PHE A 329 7.91 -0.56 16.52
N ILE A 330 7.90 -1.74 17.12
CA ILE A 330 7.67 -3.02 16.49
C ILE A 330 6.66 -3.75 17.38
N ASP A 331 5.71 -4.44 16.77
CA ASP A 331 4.73 -5.23 17.50
C ASP A 331 4.48 -6.59 16.85
N ARG A 332 4.26 -7.60 17.68
CA ARG A 332 4.15 -8.99 17.21
C ARG A 332 2.74 -9.28 16.70
N VAL A 333 2.62 -9.88 15.53
CA VAL A 333 1.33 -10.36 15.00
C VAL A 333 0.85 -11.54 15.85
N ILE A 334 -0.41 -11.52 16.28
CA ILE A 334 -1.03 -12.59 17.06
C ILE A 334 -2.19 -13.28 16.35
N SER A 335 -2.80 -12.62 15.36
CA SER A 335 -3.78 -13.28 14.48
C SER A 335 -3.81 -12.64 13.09
N VAL A 336 -4.18 -13.47 12.11
CA VAL A 336 -4.50 -13.09 10.73
C VAL A 336 -5.76 -13.86 10.38
N GLU A 337 -6.89 -13.18 10.30
CA GLU A 337 -8.21 -13.80 10.18
C GLU A 337 -8.95 -13.27 8.95
N PRO A 338 -9.67 -14.09 8.17
CA PRO A 338 -10.53 -13.59 7.11
C PRO A 338 -11.53 -12.55 7.65
N SER A 339 -11.66 -11.40 6.97
CA SER A 339 -12.53 -10.28 7.38
C SER A 339 -13.60 -9.93 6.34
N GLY A 340 -13.95 -10.91 5.49
CA GLY A 340 -14.99 -10.79 4.48
C GLY A 340 -14.62 -9.86 3.32
N MET A 341 -15.64 -9.52 2.53
CA MET A 341 -15.52 -8.61 1.39
C MET A 341 -15.67 -7.16 1.87
N ARG A 342 -14.69 -6.32 1.56
CA ARG A 342 -14.73 -4.90 1.91
C ARG A 342 -14.28 -4.02 0.77
N GLU A 343 -14.79 -2.79 0.78
CA GLU A 343 -14.29 -1.74 -0.08
C GLU A 343 -12.84 -1.40 0.28
N VAL A 344 -11.97 -1.31 -0.72
CA VAL A 344 -10.53 -1.10 -0.53
C VAL A 344 -10.00 0.07 -1.37
N TYR A 345 -8.99 0.76 -0.83
CA TYR A 345 -8.38 1.95 -1.46
C TYR A 345 -6.87 1.85 -1.57
N ASP A 346 -6.31 2.30 -2.69
CA ASP A 346 -4.86 2.44 -2.89
C ASP A 346 -4.43 3.88 -2.73
N LEU A 347 -3.22 4.04 -2.19
CA LEU A 347 -2.57 5.31 -1.95
C LEU A 347 -1.23 5.30 -2.69
N THR A 348 -0.80 6.45 -3.17
CA THR A 348 0.51 6.61 -3.81
C THR A 348 1.33 7.65 -3.07
N GLU A 349 2.28 7.19 -2.26
CA GLU A 349 3.39 7.97 -1.73
C GLU A 349 4.60 7.82 -2.70
N PRO A 350 5.08 8.92 -3.30
CA PRO A 350 6.01 8.84 -4.41
C PRO A 350 7.48 8.58 -4.02
N VAL A 351 7.86 8.64 -2.74
CA VAL A 351 9.26 8.63 -2.32
C VAL A 351 9.70 7.30 -1.70
N THR A 352 9.00 6.85 -0.66
CA THR A 352 9.29 5.62 0.09
C THR A 352 8.42 4.46 -0.35
N HIS A 353 7.34 4.73 -1.12
CA HIS A 353 6.39 3.72 -1.57
C HIS A 353 5.73 2.94 -0.41
N SER A 354 5.68 3.59 0.75
CA SER A 354 5.12 3.06 1.98
C SER A 354 4.14 4.04 2.58
N VAL A 355 3.11 3.51 3.25
CA VAL A 355 2.10 4.30 3.95
C VAL A 355 1.87 3.71 5.34
N ILE A 356 1.43 4.53 6.28
CA ILE A 356 1.06 4.10 7.63
C ILE A 356 -0.46 4.11 7.72
N VAL A 357 -1.06 2.94 8.00
CA VAL A 357 -2.51 2.84 8.20
C VAL A 357 -2.81 2.07 9.47
N ASN A 358 -3.68 2.64 10.31
CA ASN A 358 -3.95 2.20 11.68
C ASN A 358 -2.66 1.96 12.49
N GLY A 359 -1.66 2.81 12.25
CA GLY A 359 -0.37 2.74 12.92
C GLY A 359 0.61 1.70 12.36
N ILE A 360 0.24 0.89 11.37
CA ILE A 360 1.09 -0.16 10.79
C ILE A 360 1.62 0.28 9.43
N VAL A 361 2.91 0.00 9.15
CA VAL A 361 3.58 0.35 7.90
C VAL A 361 3.29 -0.70 6.81
N ILE A 362 2.77 -0.27 5.66
CA ILE A 362 2.41 -1.10 4.51
C ILE A 362 2.96 -0.52 3.19
N HIS A 363 2.99 -1.33 2.13
CA HIS A 363 3.56 -0.99 0.81
C HIS A 363 2.48 -0.51 -0.18
N GLN A 364 2.80 0.34 -1.16
CA GLN A 364 1.85 0.71 -2.24
C GLN A 364 1.91 -0.21 -3.47
N CYS A 365 0.83 -0.35 -4.25
CA CYS A 365 0.80 -1.17 -5.47
C CYS A 365 0.65 -0.31 -6.75
N GLY A 366 1.22 -0.71 -7.89
CA GLY A 366 1.03 0.02 -9.16
C GLY A 366 1.94 -0.35 -10.34
N GLU A 367 1.63 -1.42 -11.06
CA GLU A 367 2.25 -1.79 -12.35
C GLU A 367 1.40 -1.39 -13.58
N GLN A 368 0.10 -1.13 -13.41
CA GLN A 368 -0.78 -0.62 -14.48
C GLN A 368 -1.81 0.39 -13.93
N PRO A 369 -1.86 1.64 -14.43
CA PRO A 369 -2.86 2.61 -13.98
C PRO A 369 -4.20 2.32 -14.68
N LEU A 370 -4.98 1.39 -14.12
CA LEU A 370 -6.38 1.19 -14.49
C LEU A 370 -7.28 2.09 -13.66
N LEU A 371 -8.36 2.59 -14.27
CA LEU A 371 -9.43 3.24 -13.53
C LEU A 371 -10.18 2.20 -12.67
N PRO A 372 -10.87 2.61 -11.60
CA PRO A 372 -11.67 1.69 -10.79
C PRO A 372 -12.62 0.85 -11.65
N ASN A 373 -12.63 -0.47 -11.43
CA ASN A 373 -13.42 -1.46 -12.18
C ASN A 373 -13.07 -1.58 -13.67
N GLU A 374 -11.95 -1.06 -14.14
CA GLU A 374 -11.52 -1.25 -15.53
C GLU A 374 -10.77 -2.59 -15.67
N ALA A 375 -11.05 -3.35 -16.73
CA ALA A 375 -10.29 -4.55 -17.08
C ALA A 375 -9.37 -4.28 -18.28
N CYS A 376 -8.31 -5.06 -18.39
CA CYS A 376 -7.38 -4.97 -19.51
C CYS A 376 -7.44 -6.23 -20.38
N CYS A 377 -7.68 -6.05 -21.67
CA CYS A 377 -7.53 -7.10 -22.67
C CYS A 377 -6.12 -7.03 -23.27
N LEU A 378 -5.30 -8.06 -23.04
CA LEU A 378 -3.89 -8.09 -23.42
C LEU A 378 -3.62 -9.04 -24.59
N GLY A 379 -2.68 -8.67 -25.44
CA GLY A 379 -2.13 -9.53 -26.48
C GLY A 379 -0.72 -9.09 -26.86
N SER A 380 0.11 -10.01 -27.35
CA SER A 380 1.50 -9.71 -27.71
C SER A 380 1.87 -10.25 -29.09
N ILE A 381 2.47 -9.39 -29.91
CA ILE A 381 3.03 -9.77 -31.22
C ILE A 381 4.38 -10.45 -31.00
N ASN A 382 4.59 -11.64 -31.57
CA ASN A 382 5.89 -12.28 -31.57
C ASN A 382 6.78 -11.68 -32.67
N LEU A 383 7.69 -10.77 -32.28
CA LEU A 383 8.59 -10.08 -33.20
C LEU A 383 9.58 -11.03 -33.87
N SER A 384 9.97 -12.12 -33.20
CA SER A 384 10.94 -13.07 -33.76
C SER A 384 10.43 -13.77 -35.02
N ASN A 385 9.11 -13.91 -35.19
CA ASN A 385 8.50 -14.50 -36.38
C ASN A 385 8.32 -13.50 -37.54
N LEU A 386 8.67 -12.23 -37.31
CA LEU A 386 8.48 -11.14 -38.27
C LEU A 386 9.82 -10.57 -38.77
N VAL A 387 10.91 -11.29 -38.57
CA VAL A 387 12.23 -10.91 -39.11
C VAL A 387 12.46 -11.63 -40.44
N LYS A 388 12.88 -10.87 -41.45
CA LYS A 388 13.18 -11.37 -42.79
C LYS A 388 14.35 -10.59 -43.37
N ASN A 389 15.35 -11.30 -43.89
CA ASN A 389 16.54 -10.71 -44.52
C ASN A 389 17.27 -9.66 -43.65
N GLY A 390 17.31 -9.87 -42.33
CA GLY A 390 18.03 -8.98 -41.40
C GLY A 390 17.27 -7.72 -40.97
N ASP A 391 15.99 -7.56 -41.32
CA ASP A 391 15.12 -6.49 -40.81
C ASP A 391 13.69 -7.03 -40.58
N PHE A 392 12.77 -6.19 -40.09
CA PHE A 392 11.36 -6.56 -39.96
C PHE A 392 10.65 -6.67 -41.31
N ASP A 393 9.77 -7.66 -41.44
CA ASP A 393 8.74 -7.71 -42.48
C ASP A 393 7.63 -6.71 -42.11
N TRP A 394 7.85 -5.45 -42.49
CA TRP A 394 6.99 -4.32 -42.11
C TRP A 394 5.55 -4.47 -42.62
N GLU A 395 5.36 -5.03 -43.82
CA GLU A 395 4.03 -5.31 -44.38
C GLU A 395 3.29 -6.34 -43.52
N ARG A 396 3.95 -7.45 -43.17
CA ARG A 396 3.34 -8.46 -42.31
C ARG A 396 3.09 -7.94 -40.89
N LEU A 397 4.00 -7.12 -40.36
CA LEU A 397 3.83 -6.49 -39.05
C LEU A 397 2.62 -5.55 -39.03
N GLU A 398 2.38 -4.80 -40.12
CA GLU A 398 1.19 -3.96 -40.25
C GLU A 398 -0.09 -4.80 -40.19
N GLU A 399 -0.16 -5.84 -41.02
CA GLU A 399 -1.31 -6.75 -41.09
C GLU A 399 -1.61 -7.38 -39.72
N VAL A 400 -0.58 -7.93 -39.07
CA VAL A 400 -0.71 -8.56 -37.74
C VAL A 400 -1.13 -7.55 -36.68
N THR A 401 -0.59 -6.34 -36.70
CA THR A 401 -0.97 -5.27 -35.75
C THR A 401 -2.44 -4.90 -35.89
N ARG A 402 -2.93 -4.72 -37.13
CA ARG A 402 -4.33 -4.40 -37.40
C ARG A 402 -5.27 -5.52 -36.97
N LEU A 403 -4.91 -6.76 -37.29
CA LEU A 403 -5.66 -7.96 -36.86
C LEU A 403 -5.68 -8.08 -35.34
N ALA A 404 -4.56 -7.84 -34.67
CA ALA A 404 -4.47 -7.92 -33.21
C ALA A 404 -5.34 -6.85 -32.52
N VAL A 405 -5.37 -5.61 -33.03
CA VAL A 405 -6.27 -4.58 -32.51
C VAL A 405 -7.74 -4.98 -32.67
N ARG A 406 -8.14 -5.47 -33.84
CA ARG A 406 -9.51 -5.94 -34.07
C ARG A 406 -9.86 -7.11 -33.16
N PHE A 407 -8.95 -8.09 -33.03
CA PHE A 407 -9.12 -9.23 -32.15
C PHE A 407 -9.33 -8.80 -30.69
N LEU A 408 -8.47 -7.91 -30.17
CA LEU A 408 -8.58 -7.41 -28.79
C LEU A 408 -9.86 -6.57 -28.57
N ASP A 409 -10.28 -5.77 -29.58
CA ASP A 409 -11.56 -5.06 -29.53
C ASP A 409 -12.75 -6.02 -29.48
N ASP A 410 -12.73 -7.10 -30.27
CA ASP A 410 -13.79 -8.12 -30.27
C ASP A 410 -13.83 -8.91 -28.95
N VAL A 411 -12.68 -9.15 -28.32
CA VAL A 411 -12.60 -9.82 -27.02
C VAL A 411 -13.38 -9.06 -25.95
N ILE A 412 -13.39 -7.72 -25.97
CA ILE A 412 -14.19 -6.90 -25.03
C ILE A 412 -15.68 -7.24 -25.12
N ASP A 413 -16.18 -7.55 -26.32
CA ASP A 413 -17.60 -7.81 -26.52
C ASP A 413 -18.01 -9.23 -26.10
N VAL A 414 -17.12 -10.21 -26.29
CA VAL A 414 -17.39 -11.62 -25.93
C VAL A 414 -16.97 -12.00 -24.51
N THR A 415 -16.19 -11.15 -23.84
CA THR A 415 -15.74 -11.39 -22.46
C THR A 415 -16.95 -11.43 -21.52
N ARG A 416 -17.03 -12.48 -20.71
CA ARG A 416 -17.96 -12.55 -19.59
C ARG A 416 -17.30 -11.96 -18.35
N TYR A 417 -17.75 -10.78 -17.96
CA TYR A 417 -17.20 -10.09 -16.80
C TYR A 417 -17.80 -10.63 -15.50
N PRO A 418 -17.01 -10.72 -14.42
CA PRO A 418 -17.49 -11.24 -13.14
C PRO A 418 -18.41 -10.26 -12.40
N LEU A 419 -18.34 -8.96 -12.74
CA LEU A 419 -19.12 -7.88 -12.14
C LEU A 419 -19.65 -6.93 -13.23
N VAL A 420 -20.88 -6.45 -13.05
CA VAL A 420 -21.56 -5.56 -14.01
C VAL A 420 -20.84 -4.21 -14.13
N GLU A 421 -20.24 -3.74 -13.04
CA GLU A 421 -19.45 -2.52 -13.01
C GLU A 421 -18.20 -2.65 -13.90
N ILE A 422 -17.59 -3.83 -13.91
CA ILE A 422 -16.41 -4.10 -14.74
C ILE A 422 -16.81 -4.19 -16.21
N GLU A 423 -17.93 -4.83 -16.51
CA GLU A 423 -18.49 -4.86 -17.86
C GLU A 423 -18.76 -3.45 -18.38
N ARG A 424 -19.45 -2.61 -17.59
CA ARG A 424 -19.76 -1.23 -17.96
C ARG A 424 -18.50 -0.42 -18.24
N MET A 425 -17.51 -0.49 -17.37
CA MET A 425 -16.26 0.26 -17.54
C MET A 425 -15.46 -0.24 -18.74
N SER A 426 -15.35 -1.56 -18.92
CA SER A 426 -14.57 -2.16 -20.01
C SER A 426 -15.22 -1.91 -21.37
N LYS A 427 -16.54 -2.06 -21.50
CA LYS A 427 -17.28 -1.73 -22.72
C LYS A 427 -17.37 -0.22 -22.97
N GLY A 428 -17.32 0.59 -21.91
CA GLY A 428 -17.36 2.05 -21.99
C GLY A 428 -16.06 2.68 -22.45
N ASN A 429 -14.91 2.27 -21.91
CA ASN A 429 -13.58 2.79 -22.30
C ASN A 429 -12.92 2.02 -23.44
N ARG A 430 -13.24 0.72 -23.55
CA ARG A 430 -12.68 -0.20 -24.55
C ARG A 430 -11.17 -0.20 -24.64
N LYS A 431 -10.46 -0.11 -23.50
CA LYS A 431 -8.99 -0.16 -23.47
C LYS A 431 -8.50 -1.54 -23.87
N ILE A 432 -7.50 -1.56 -24.73
CA ILE A 432 -6.75 -2.76 -25.08
C ILE A 432 -5.27 -2.53 -24.78
N GLY A 433 -4.54 -3.62 -24.63
CA GLY A 433 -3.10 -3.61 -24.39
C GLY A 433 -2.39 -4.53 -25.37
N LEU A 434 -2.13 -4.01 -26.56
CA LEU A 434 -1.28 -4.66 -27.54
C LEU A 434 0.19 -4.40 -27.22
N GLY A 435 0.95 -5.46 -27.01
CA GLY A 435 2.38 -5.44 -26.75
C GLY A 435 3.17 -6.31 -27.71
N VAL A 436 4.41 -6.60 -27.32
CA VAL A 436 5.33 -7.46 -28.08
C VAL A 436 5.94 -8.52 -27.18
N MET A 437 6.46 -9.57 -27.80
CA MET A 437 7.39 -10.56 -27.26
C MET A 437 8.42 -10.94 -28.32
N GLY A 438 9.45 -11.68 -27.94
CA GLY A 438 10.46 -12.15 -28.88
C GLY A 438 11.48 -11.09 -29.30
N TRP A 439 11.62 -10.00 -28.55
CA TRP A 439 12.51 -8.90 -28.92
C TRP A 439 13.99 -9.30 -28.96
N ALA A 440 14.48 -10.04 -27.96
CA ALA A 440 15.88 -10.48 -27.94
C ALA A 440 16.19 -11.42 -29.12
N ASP A 441 15.27 -12.34 -29.41
CA ASP A 441 15.41 -13.24 -30.56
C ASP A 441 15.34 -12.52 -31.91
N ALA A 442 14.53 -11.46 -32.03
CA ALA A 442 14.50 -10.62 -33.22
C ALA A 442 15.85 -9.93 -33.44
N LEU A 443 16.43 -9.38 -32.37
CA LEU A 443 17.76 -8.76 -32.41
C LEU A 443 18.86 -9.77 -32.81
N TYR A 444 18.79 -11.01 -32.31
CA TYR A 444 19.72 -12.07 -32.70
C TYR A 444 19.65 -12.38 -34.21
N GLN A 445 18.44 -12.48 -34.77
CA GLN A 445 18.25 -12.71 -36.20
C GLN A 445 18.75 -11.55 -37.07
N MET A 446 18.68 -10.31 -36.56
CA MET A 446 19.21 -9.13 -37.25
C MET A 446 20.72 -8.92 -37.03
N GLY A 447 21.35 -9.68 -36.13
CA GLY A 447 22.75 -9.48 -35.75
C GLY A 447 22.99 -8.17 -34.96
N ILE A 448 21.97 -7.66 -34.27
CA ILE A 448 22.03 -6.39 -33.53
C ILE A 448 22.23 -6.68 -32.03
N PRO A 449 23.23 -6.09 -31.37
CA PRO A 449 23.41 -6.21 -29.92
C PRO A 449 22.29 -5.50 -29.15
N TYR A 450 21.77 -6.14 -28.11
CA TYR A 450 20.73 -5.55 -27.25
C TYR A 450 21.19 -4.24 -26.59
N ASP A 451 22.42 -4.22 -26.07
CA ASP A 451 23.07 -3.10 -25.39
C ASP A 451 23.79 -2.16 -26.37
N SER A 452 23.09 -1.73 -27.43
CA SER A 452 23.62 -0.81 -28.44
C SER A 452 22.65 0.29 -28.84
N GLU A 453 23.17 1.41 -29.35
CA GLU A 453 22.36 2.50 -29.93
C GLU A 453 21.53 2.03 -31.12
N GLU A 454 22.00 1.03 -31.86
CA GLU A 454 21.25 0.41 -32.93
C GLU A 454 20.04 -0.37 -32.41
N GLY A 455 20.23 -1.19 -31.36
CA GLY A 455 19.15 -1.89 -30.68
C GLY A 455 18.10 -0.94 -30.11
N ILE A 456 18.52 0.15 -29.46
CA ILE A 456 17.62 1.19 -28.95
C ILE A 456 16.80 1.83 -30.08
N ARG A 457 17.47 2.24 -31.18
CA ARG A 457 16.80 2.87 -32.33
C ARG A 457 15.82 1.90 -33.01
N LYS A 458 16.19 0.62 -33.16
CA LYS A 458 15.31 -0.39 -33.74
C LYS A 458 14.11 -0.67 -32.84
N GLY A 459 14.29 -0.65 -31.52
CA GLY A 459 13.19 -0.73 -30.53
C GLY A 459 12.22 0.45 -30.62
N GLU A 460 12.74 1.68 -30.74
CA GLU A 460 11.91 2.87 -31.01
C GLU A 460 11.16 2.75 -32.34
N GLU A 461 11.85 2.31 -33.39
CA GLU A 461 11.30 2.20 -34.74
C GLU A 461 10.12 1.22 -34.79
N VAL A 462 10.31 0.01 -34.27
CA VAL A 462 9.26 -1.03 -34.28
C VAL A 462 8.08 -0.66 -33.39
N MET A 463 8.33 -0.10 -32.20
CA MET A 463 7.24 0.26 -31.29
C MET A 463 6.45 1.47 -31.80
N ARG A 464 7.12 2.45 -32.43
CA ARG A 464 6.45 3.55 -33.13
C ARG A 464 5.54 3.03 -34.23
N PHE A 465 6.05 2.15 -35.08
CA PHE A 465 5.27 1.57 -36.18
C PHE A 465 4.03 0.83 -35.68
N ILE A 466 4.18 0.00 -34.63
CA ILE A 466 3.06 -0.71 -34.00
C ILE A 466 2.04 0.28 -33.43
N SER A 467 2.50 1.31 -32.71
CA SER A 467 1.64 2.31 -32.06
C SER A 467 0.83 3.11 -33.08
N GLU A 468 1.48 3.63 -34.13
CA GLU A 468 0.81 4.36 -35.20
C GLU A 468 -0.19 3.49 -35.96
N THR A 469 0.19 2.25 -36.27
CA THR A 469 -0.69 1.28 -36.94
C THR A 469 -1.88 0.91 -36.07
N ALA A 470 -1.67 0.69 -34.77
CA ALA A 470 -2.72 0.35 -33.83
C ALA A 470 -3.73 1.49 -33.65
N TRP A 471 -3.26 2.74 -33.60
CA TRP A 471 -4.12 3.92 -33.59
C TRP A 471 -4.94 4.06 -34.87
N ARG A 472 -4.34 3.85 -36.05
CA ARG A 472 -5.06 3.83 -37.35
C ARG A 472 -6.14 2.73 -37.38
N ALA A 473 -5.81 1.53 -36.92
CA ALA A 473 -6.78 0.43 -36.81
C ALA A 473 -7.94 0.78 -35.86
N SER A 474 -7.64 1.43 -34.73
CA SER A 474 -8.67 1.90 -33.79
C SER A 474 -9.57 2.98 -34.39
N GLU A 475 -9.04 3.89 -35.21
CA GLU A 475 -9.83 4.89 -35.95
C GLU A 475 -10.76 4.23 -36.99
N GLU A 476 -10.26 3.26 -37.75
CA GLU A 476 -11.07 2.52 -38.72
C GLU A 476 -12.20 1.72 -38.04
N LEU A 477 -11.90 1.05 -36.93
CA LEU A 477 -12.93 0.37 -36.14
C LEU A 477 -13.95 1.36 -35.56
N ALA A 478 -13.57 2.61 -35.31
CA ALA A 478 -14.51 3.64 -34.89
C ALA A 478 -15.43 4.06 -36.03
N LYS A 479 -14.93 4.09 -37.28
CA LYS A 479 -15.76 4.32 -38.49
C LYS A 479 -16.73 3.15 -38.72
N GLU A 480 -16.29 1.93 -38.46
CA GLU A 480 -17.10 0.71 -38.65
C GLU A 480 -18.14 0.52 -37.53
N LYS A 481 -17.73 0.64 -36.26
CA LYS A 481 -18.52 0.24 -35.07
C LYS A 481 -18.93 1.40 -34.15
N GLY A 482 -18.55 2.63 -34.49
CA GLY A 482 -18.67 3.81 -33.64
C GLY A 482 -17.50 3.99 -32.67
N PRO A 483 -17.23 5.21 -32.19
CA PRO A 483 -16.21 5.48 -31.17
C PRO A 483 -16.53 4.77 -29.83
N PHE A 484 -15.55 4.69 -28.93
CA PHE A 484 -15.82 4.14 -27.59
C PHE A 484 -16.86 5.01 -26.85
N PRO A 485 -17.77 4.42 -26.06
CA PRO A 485 -18.87 5.16 -25.43
C PRO A 485 -18.46 6.34 -24.56
N PHE A 486 -17.34 6.26 -23.83
CA PHE A 486 -16.89 7.32 -22.91
C PHE A 486 -15.92 8.34 -23.53
N ILE A 487 -15.94 8.47 -24.87
CA ILE A 487 -15.01 9.34 -25.61
C ILE A 487 -15.07 10.82 -25.18
N GLU A 488 -16.23 11.30 -24.76
CA GLU A 488 -16.44 12.68 -24.26
C GLU A 488 -15.62 13.01 -23.00
N HIS A 489 -15.19 11.99 -22.24
CA HIS A 489 -14.37 12.14 -21.04
C HIS A 489 -12.87 11.98 -21.31
N ALA A 490 -12.49 11.72 -22.55
CA ALA A 490 -11.10 11.50 -22.91
C ALA A 490 -10.31 12.82 -22.96
N VAL A 491 -8.98 12.74 -22.87
CA VAL A 491 -8.09 13.91 -22.99
C VAL A 491 -8.24 14.62 -24.35
N LYS A 492 -8.61 13.86 -25.38
CA LYS A 492 -8.85 14.32 -26.75
C LYS A 492 -10.16 13.72 -27.24
N PRO A 493 -11.32 14.30 -26.89
CA PRO A 493 -12.64 13.79 -27.27
C PRO A 493 -12.91 13.97 -28.78
N GLU A 494 -12.20 14.88 -29.44
CA GLU A 494 -12.31 15.17 -30.87
C GLU A 494 -11.64 14.14 -31.77
N TRP A 495 -10.80 13.26 -31.22
CA TRP A 495 -10.12 12.21 -31.96
C TRP A 495 -11.01 10.99 -32.15
N LEU A 496 -11.38 10.70 -33.40
CA LEU A 496 -12.18 9.51 -33.73
C LEU A 496 -11.39 8.23 -33.43
N ARG A 497 -11.82 7.44 -32.45
CA ARG A 497 -11.14 6.19 -32.04
C ARG A 497 -12.08 5.22 -31.34
N ARG A 498 -11.81 3.92 -31.51
CA ARG A 498 -12.62 2.83 -30.93
C ARG A 498 -12.16 2.45 -29.52
N ASN A 499 -10.92 2.76 -29.15
CA ASN A 499 -10.30 2.35 -27.90
C ASN A 499 -9.69 3.56 -27.20
N ALA A 500 -9.84 3.65 -25.87
CA ALA A 500 -9.26 4.76 -25.10
C ALA A 500 -7.71 4.70 -25.02
N ALA A 501 -7.13 3.50 -25.12
CA ALA A 501 -5.70 3.23 -25.23
C ALA A 501 -5.51 1.92 -26.02
N VAL A 502 -4.39 1.79 -26.75
CA VAL A 502 -4.15 0.62 -27.62
C VAL A 502 -2.90 -0.18 -27.28
N THR A 503 -1.86 0.44 -26.71
CA THR A 503 -0.56 -0.23 -26.51
C THR A 503 -0.15 -0.39 -25.05
N THR A 504 0.47 -1.52 -24.72
CA THR A 504 1.10 -1.81 -23.43
C THR A 504 2.17 -2.89 -23.60
N ILE A 505 3.26 -2.86 -22.84
CA ILE A 505 4.19 -4.00 -22.81
C ILE A 505 4.01 -4.77 -21.51
N ALA A 506 3.40 -5.95 -21.59
CA ALA A 506 3.14 -6.83 -20.45
C ALA A 506 4.25 -7.87 -20.27
N PRO A 507 4.40 -8.46 -19.07
CA PRO A 507 5.16 -9.70 -18.92
C PRO A 507 4.51 -10.80 -19.77
N THR A 508 5.30 -11.50 -20.57
CA THR A 508 4.78 -12.55 -21.46
C THR A 508 5.18 -13.95 -21.04
N GLY A 509 5.53 -14.17 -19.75
CA GLY A 509 6.19 -15.39 -19.29
C GLY A 509 5.56 -16.70 -19.77
N SER A 510 4.23 -16.84 -19.71
CA SER A 510 3.55 -18.05 -20.18
C SER A 510 3.43 -18.12 -21.70
N ILE A 511 3.03 -17.03 -22.36
CA ILE A 511 2.77 -17.02 -23.81
C ILE A 511 4.05 -17.05 -24.65
N SER A 512 5.18 -16.56 -24.10
CA SER A 512 6.50 -16.65 -24.73
C SER A 512 7.04 -18.07 -24.68
N MET A 513 6.81 -18.80 -23.58
CA MET A 513 7.12 -20.23 -23.50
C MET A 513 6.30 -21.06 -24.50
N ILE A 514 5.00 -20.78 -24.63
CA ILE A 514 4.14 -21.43 -25.63
C ILE A 514 4.62 -21.13 -27.06
N SER A 515 5.11 -19.92 -27.29
CA SER A 515 5.59 -19.46 -28.60
C SER A 515 7.08 -19.71 -28.83
N GLU A 516 7.75 -20.41 -27.89
CA GLU A 516 9.18 -20.72 -27.91
C GLU A 516 10.06 -19.49 -28.26
N THR A 517 9.83 -18.39 -27.56
CA THR A 517 10.54 -17.12 -27.79
C THR A 517 10.88 -16.39 -26.48
N SER A 518 11.72 -15.37 -26.57
CA SER A 518 12.08 -14.46 -25.49
C SER A 518 10.89 -13.66 -24.97
N SER A 519 10.90 -13.35 -23.68
CA SER A 519 9.75 -12.74 -23.00
C SER A 519 9.70 -11.23 -23.19
N GLY A 520 8.59 -10.70 -23.69
CA GLY A 520 8.37 -9.27 -23.80
C GLY A 520 9.49 -8.56 -24.57
N ILE A 521 10.01 -7.51 -23.95
CA ILE A 521 11.22 -6.81 -24.37
C ILE A 521 12.43 -7.17 -23.49
N GLU A 522 12.36 -8.27 -22.74
CA GLU A 522 13.46 -8.73 -21.87
C GLU A 522 14.59 -9.32 -22.71
N PRO A 523 15.86 -9.10 -22.34
CA PRO A 523 16.96 -9.93 -22.83
C PRO A 523 16.86 -11.35 -22.24
N ILE A 524 17.45 -12.32 -22.91
CA ILE A 524 17.44 -13.71 -22.44
C ILE A 524 18.27 -13.84 -21.16
N PHE A 525 17.73 -14.54 -20.16
CA PHE A 525 18.43 -14.77 -18.90
C PHE A 525 19.58 -15.77 -19.05
N ALA A 526 19.35 -16.88 -19.76
CA ALA A 526 20.35 -17.90 -20.04
C ALA A 526 20.18 -18.45 -21.46
N LEU A 527 21.29 -18.54 -22.20
CA LEU A 527 21.33 -19.06 -23.58
C LEU A 527 21.21 -20.59 -23.65
N VAL A 528 21.53 -21.27 -22.54
CA VAL A 528 21.39 -22.72 -22.35
C VAL A 528 20.71 -22.93 -21.01
N TYR A 529 19.58 -23.65 -20.99
CA TYR A 529 18.89 -24.03 -19.75
C TYR A 529 18.33 -25.46 -19.88
N TYR A 530 17.97 -26.11 -18.76
CA TYR A 530 17.46 -27.49 -18.80
C TYR A 530 16.00 -27.56 -18.38
N LYS A 531 15.18 -28.24 -19.20
CA LYS A 531 13.87 -28.73 -18.77
C LYS A 531 14.07 -30.05 -18.03
N ARG A 532 13.54 -30.15 -16.81
CA ARG A 532 13.41 -31.44 -16.11
C ARG A 532 12.25 -32.20 -16.74
N VAL A 533 12.56 -33.34 -17.36
CA VAL A 533 11.55 -34.25 -17.88
C VAL A 533 11.14 -35.23 -16.77
N LEU A 534 9.96 -35.84 -16.89
CA LEU A 534 9.56 -36.99 -16.09
C LEU A 534 10.70 -38.03 -16.12
N GLU A 535 10.94 -38.70 -14.98
CA GLU A 535 12.07 -39.63 -14.75
C GLU A 535 13.44 -39.01 -14.43
N GLY A 536 13.54 -37.69 -14.31
CA GLY A 536 14.74 -37.02 -13.78
C GLY A 536 15.83 -36.78 -14.83
N GLU A 537 15.56 -37.09 -16.09
CA GLU A 537 16.40 -36.66 -17.21
C GLU A 537 16.32 -35.15 -17.38
N LYS A 538 17.49 -34.52 -17.54
CA LYS A 538 17.64 -33.09 -17.85
C LYS A 538 17.89 -32.99 -19.36
N LEU A 539 16.95 -32.42 -20.12
CA LEU A 539 17.17 -32.12 -21.54
C LEU A 539 17.70 -30.69 -21.70
N PRO A 540 18.88 -30.49 -22.30
CA PRO A 540 19.40 -29.16 -22.58
C PRO A 540 18.58 -28.51 -23.68
N GLU A 541 18.06 -27.32 -23.37
CA GLU A 541 17.40 -26.43 -24.32
C GLU A 541 18.31 -25.23 -24.53
N VAL A 542 18.88 -25.17 -25.73
CA VAL A 542 19.77 -24.09 -26.16
C VAL A 542 18.97 -23.15 -27.04
N ASN A 543 19.22 -21.84 -26.94
CA ASN A 543 18.63 -20.88 -27.85
C ASN A 543 18.93 -21.27 -29.31
N ARG A 544 17.86 -21.42 -30.11
CA ARG A 544 17.94 -21.91 -31.50
C ARG A 544 18.82 -21.06 -32.40
N TYR A 545 18.80 -19.73 -32.21
CA TYR A 545 19.58 -18.79 -33.02
C TYR A 545 21.07 -18.86 -32.68
N LEU A 546 21.41 -19.11 -31.41
CA LEU A 546 22.80 -19.37 -31.01
C LEU A 546 23.32 -20.66 -31.64
N ILE A 547 22.55 -21.75 -31.60
CA ILE A 547 22.95 -23.01 -32.27
C ILE A 547 23.21 -22.76 -33.75
N GLN A 548 22.31 -22.04 -34.43
CA GLN A 548 22.45 -21.75 -35.85
C GLN A 548 23.74 -20.98 -36.13
N ALA A 549 24.00 -19.90 -35.39
CA ALA A 549 25.21 -19.09 -35.53
C ALA A 549 26.50 -19.91 -35.27
N LEU A 550 26.49 -20.77 -34.25
CA LEU A 550 27.63 -21.65 -33.95
C LEU A 550 27.84 -22.72 -35.05
N LYS A 551 26.76 -23.27 -35.63
CA LYS A 551 26.85 -24.23 -36.74
C LYS A 551 27.41 -23.59 -38.00
N GLU A 552 26.96 -22.37 -38.34
CA GLU A 552 27.44 -21.62 -39.50
C GLU A 552 28.95 -21.31 -39.40
N LYS A 553 29.48 -21.11 -38.18
CA LYS A 553 30.91 -20.95 -37.94
C LYS A 553 31.68 -22.26 -37.74
N GLY A 554 31.01 -23.42 -37.78
CA GLY A 554 31.64 -24.72 -37.54
C GLY A 554 32.09 -24.97 -36.09
N LEU A 555 31.51 -24.27 -35.11
CA LEU A 555 31.91 -24.29 -33.70
C LEU A 555 30.96 -25.10 -32.80
N CYS A 556 29.83 -25.58 -33.32
CA CYS A 556 28.81 -26.28 -32.54
C CYS A 556 29.29 -27.67 -32.09
N SER A 557 29.74 -27.79 -30.84
CA SER A 557 30.11 -29.06 -30.19
C SER A 557 29.40 -29.22 -28.83
N GLU A 558 29.18 -30.46 -28.40
CA GLU A 558 28.59 -30.75 -27.07
C GLU A 558 29.41 -30.16 -25.93
N GLU A 559 30.74 -30.19 -26.04
CA GLU A 559 31.66 -29.63 -25.05
C GLU A 559 31.52 -28.10 -24.97
N LEU A 560 31.39 -27.41 -26.11
CA LEU A 560 31.16 -25.97 -26.11
C LEU A 560 29.81 -25.62 -25.46
N ILE A 561 28.73 -26.34 -25.80
CA ILE A 561 27.40 -26.12 -25.21
C ILE A 561 27.44 -26.29 -23.69
N ARG A 562 28.12 -27.33 -23.20
CA ARG A 562 28.30 -27.57 -21.76
C ARG A 562 29.11 -26.46 -21.09
N ARG A 563 30.13 -25.91 -21.74
CA ARG A 563 30.89 -24.76 -21.21
C ARG A 563 30.07 -23.47 -21.17
N ILE A 564 29.21 -23.25 -22.17
CA ILE A 564 28.27 -22.12 -22.19
C ILE A 564 27.28 -22.25 -21.02
N GLU A 565 26.78 -23.45 -20.76
CA GLU A 565 25.92 -23.73 -19.60
C GLU A 565 26.64 -23.40 -18.27
N GLU A 566 27.83 -23.96 -18.05
CA GLU A 566 28.54 -23.81 -16.77
C GLU A 566 28.86 -22.35 -16.44
N ARG A 567 29.08 -21.52 -17.48
CA ARG A 567 29.36 -20.09 -17.31
C ARG A 567 28.12 -19.20 -17.36
N GLY A 568 27.02 -19.66 -17.95
CA GLY A 568 25.80 -18.88 -18.15
C GLY A 568 25.88 -17.78 -19.23
N SER A 569 27.09 -17.44 -19.69
CA SER A 569 27.36 -16.42 -20.71
C SER A 569 28.45 -16.91 -21.66
N ILE A 570 28.45 -16.38 -22.88
CA ILE A 570 29.45 -16.69 -23.92
C ILE A 570 30.62 -15.70 -23.96
N ARG A 571 30.54 -14.55 -23.24
CA ARG A 571 31.53 -13.46 -23.36
C ARG A 571 32.97 -13.91 -23.09
N ASP A 572 33.16 -14.73 -22.06
CA ASP A 572 34.50 -15.15 -21.61
C ASP A 572 35.03 -16.42 -22.29
N ILE A 573 34.37 -16.91 -23.35
CA ILE A 573 34.78 -18.14 -24.05
C ILE A 573 35.66 -17.79 -25.25
N PRO A 574 36.98 -18.07 -25.24
CA PRO A 574 37.90 -17.58 -26.27
C PRO A 574 37.62 -18.12 -27.68
N GLU A 575 37.03 -19.32 -27.77
CA GLU A 575 36.74 -20.02 -29.03
C GLU A 575 35.55 -19.41 -29.79
N ILE A 576 34.71 -18.59 -29.13
CA ILE A 576 33.57 -17.95 -29.77
C ILE A 576 34.00 -16.59 -30.37
N PRO A 577 33.78 -16.37 -31.68
CA PRO A 577 34.07 -15.11 -32.35
C PRO A 577 33.36 -13.89 -31.72
N GLU A 578 34.01 -12.73 -31.80
CA GLU A 578 33.52 -11.49 -31.19
C GLU A 578 32.20 -11.00 -31.80
N ASP A 579 31.95 -11.25 -33.08
CA ASP A 579 30.69 -10.95 -33.75
C ASP A 579 29.50 -11.72 -33.12
N ILE A 580 29.71 -12.96 -32.70
CA ILE A 580 28.70 -13.75 -31.97
C ILE A 580 28.56 -13.25 -30.53
N LYS A 581 29.67 -13.03 -29.82
CA LYS A 581 29.66 -12.56 -28.42
C LYS A 581 28.92 -11.24 -28.24
N ARG A 582 29.10 -10.33 -29.20
CA ARG A 582 28.46 -9.02 -29.18
C ARG A 582 26.94 -9.11 -29.32
N VAL A 583 26.43 -10.08 -30.07
CA VAL A 583 24.99 -10.22 -30.35
C VAL A 583 24.30 -11.02 -29.26
N PHE A 584 24.84 -12.19 -28.89
CA PHE A 584 24.22 -13.12 -27.96
C PHE A 584 24.58 -12.79 -26.51
N VAL A 585 24.11 -11.63 -26.05
CA VAL A 585 24.23 -11.18 -24.66
C VAL A 585 23.07 -11.67 -23.80
N THR A 586 23.35 -12.00 -22.54
CA THR A 586 22.35 -12.34 -21.53
C THR A 586 21.96 -11.13 -20.69
N SER A 587 20.90 -11.27 -19.88
CA SER A 587 20.48 -10.22 -18.94
C SER A 587 21.56 -9.81 -17.95
N MET A 588 22.48 -10.71 -17.58
CA MET A 588 23.57 -10.42 -16.65
C MET A 588 24.79 -9.79 -17.32
N ASP A 589 24.89 -9.92 -18.64
CA ASP A 589 25.94 -9.28 -19.44
C ASP A 589 25.65 -7.79 -19.68
N ILE A 590 24.38 -7.39 -19.64
CA ILE A 590 23.92 -6.05 -20.02
C ILE A 590 24.04 -5.11 -18.82
N ALA A 591 24.66 -3.93 -19.02
CA ALA A 591 24.74 -2.93 -17.97
C ALA A 591 23.34 -2.37 -17.62
N PRO A 592 23.06 -2.04 -16.34
CA PRO A 592 21.75 -1.54 -15.90
C PRO A 592 21.21 -0.36 -16.73
N GLU A 593 22.11 0.53 -17.15
CA GLU A 593 21.78 1.71 -17.95
C GLU A 593 21.15 1.33 -19.31
N TRP A 594 21.65 0.29 -19.97
CA TRP A 594 21.10 -0.19 -21.25
C TRP A 594 19.71 -0.81 -21.08
N HIS A 595 19.45 -1.49 -19.97
CA HIS A 595 18.09 -1.96 -19.68
C HIS A 595 17.11 -0.80 -19.55
N VAL A 596 17.49 0.26 -18.84
CA VAL A 596 16.63 1.45 -18.64
C VAL A 596 16.40 2.17 -19.96
N ARG A 597 17.46 2.34 -20.77
CA ARG A 597 17.35 2.97 -22.09
C ARG A 597 16.46 2.17 -23.04
N MET A 598 16.55 0.84 -23.04
CA MET A 598 15.66 0.01 -23.84
C MET A 598 14.21 0.11 -23.38
N GLN A 599 13.98 0.15 -22.06
CA GLN A 599 12.63 0.39 -21.54
C GLN A 599 12.08 1.74 -22.03
N ALA A 600 12.90 2.80 -21.98
CA ALA A 600 12.50 4.14 -22.42
C ALA A 600 12.16 4.16 -23.92
N ALA A 601 12.94 3.46 -24.76
CA ALA A 601 12.70 3.35 -26.19
C ALA A 601 11.30 2.84 -26.54
N PHE A 602 10.86 1.75 -25.87
CA PHE A 602 9.51 1.22 -26.03
C PHE A 602 8.46 2.11 -25.35
N GLN A 603 8.77 2.69 -24.18
CA GLN A 603 7.81 3.49 -23.42
C GLN A 603 7.36 4.75 -24.16
N LYS A 604 8.25 5.35 -24.97
CA LYS A 604 7.99 6.54 -25.79
C LYS A 604 6.79 6.39 -26.73
N TYR A 605 6.55 5.17 -27.22
CA TYR A 605 5.45 4.86 -28.15
C TYR A 605 4.40 3.93 -27.53
N THR A 606 4.35 3.83 -26.20
CA THR A 606 3.37 3.02 -25.46
C THR A 606 2.40 3.92 -24.68
N ASP A 607 1.10 3.78 -24.94
CA ASP A 607 0.04 4.58 -24.29
C ASP A 607 -0.05 4.31 -22.80
N ASN A 608 -0.01 3.03 -22.42
CA ASN A 608 0.02 2.57 -21.04
C ASN A 608 1.48 2.48 -20.54
N ALA A 609 1.83 1.45 -19.76
CA ALA A 609 3.17 1.29 -19.19
C ALA A 609 3.95 0.15 -19.86
N VAL A 610 5.26 0.13 -19.61
CA VAL A 610 6.17 -0.94 -20.04
C VAL A 610 6.64 -1.73 -18.82
N SER A 611 6.33 -3.02 -18.80
CA SER A 611 6.91 -3.97 -17.85
C SER A 611 8.29 -4.41 -18.34
N LYS A 612 9.33 -3.97 -17.63
CA LYS A 612 10.71 -4.38 -17.86
C LYS A 612 11.46 -4.51 -16.54
N THR A 613 12.20 -5.60 -16.39
CA THR A 613 13.13 -5.79 -15.26
C THR A 613 14.50 -5.21 -15.59
N ILE A 614 14.98 -4.30 -14.75
CA ILE A 614 16.35 -3.79 -14.79
C ILE A 614 17.19 -4.72 -13.92
N ASN A 615 17.95 -5.62 -14.54
CA ASN A 615 18.82 -6.53 -13.80
C ASN A 615 20.07 -5.77 -13.34
N LEU A 616 20.43 -5.95 -12.07
CA LEU A 616 21.66 -5.42 -11.49
C LEU A 616 22.54 -6.59 -11.02
N PRO A 617 23.88 -6.46 -11.14
CA PRO A 617 24.80 -7.47 -10.62
C PRO A 617 24.74 -7.54 -9.09
N HIS A 618 25.25 -8.64 -8.53
CA HIS A 618 25.20 -8.89 -7.08
C HIS A 618 25.89 -7.79 -6.26
N GLU A 619 27.01 -7.29 -6.76
CA GLU A 619 27.81 -6.21 -6.21
C GLU A 619 27.22 -4.81 -6.36
N ALA A 620 26.06 -4.66 -7.05
CA ALA A 620 25.45 -3.36 -7.24
C ALA A 620 25.11 -2.67 -5.90
N THR A 621 25.50 -1.40 -5.83
CA THR A 621 25.37 -0.51 -4.67
C THR A 621 24.01 0.21 -4.66
N ARG A 622 23.71 0.89 -3.56
CA ARG A 622 22.50 1.73 -3.46
C ARG A 622 22.57 2.91 -4.44
N GLU A 623 23.77 3.41 -4.69
CA GLU A 623 24.05 4.48 -5.64
C GLU A 623 23.75 4.01 -7.07
N ASP A 624 24.08 2.77 -7.43
CA ASP A 624 23.77 2.20 -8.76
C ASP A 624 22.26 2.09 -8.98
N VAL A 625 21.54 1.66 -7.93
CA VAL A 625 20.07 1.64 -7.92
C VAL A 625 19.51 3.05 -8.09
N ALA A 626 20.01 4.02 -7.33
CA ALA A 626 19.57 5.42 -7.43
C ALA A 626 19.82 6.00 -8.82
N ARG A 627 20.95 5.67 -9.47
CA ARG A 627 21.23 6.07 -10.85
C ARG A 627 20.23 5.48 -11.85
N ALA A 628 19.87 4.20 -11.70
CA ALA A 628 18.86 3.57 -12.55
C ALA A 628 17.48 4.25 -12.41
N PHE A 629 17.03 4.55 -11.19
CA PHE A 629 15.79 5.30 -10.94
C PHE A 629 15.84 6.70 -11.56
N LYS A 630 16.95 7.43 -11.34
CA LYS A 630 17.13 8.79 -11.87
C LYS A 630 17.11 8.80 -13.39
N LEU A 631 17.82 7.86 -14.03
CA LEU A 631 17.85 7.73 -15.48
C LEU A 631 16.46 7.40 -16.05
N ALA A 632 15.71 6.49 -15.41
CA ALA A 632 14.34 6.17 -15.85
C ALA A 632 13.41 7.38 -15.77
N TYR A 633 13.53 8.18 -14.71
CA TYR A 633 12.79 9.43 -14.57
C TYR A 633 13.18 10.45 -15.66
N GLU A 634 14.49 10.67 -15.86
CA GLU A 634 15.02 11.60 -16.87
C GLU A 634 14.60 11.21 -18.30
N LEU A 635 14.47 9.91 -18.58
CA LEU A 635 14.04 9.39 -19.88
C LEU A 635 12.52 9.24 -20.04
N GLY A 636 11.73 9.64 -19.03
CA GLY A 636 10.27 9.65 -19.11
C GLY A 636 9.62 8.27 -18.98
N CYS A 637 10.27 7.31 -18.33
CA CYS A 637 9.67 6.02 -18.00
C CYS A 637 8.49 6.21 -17.03
N LYS A 638 7.35 5.54 -17.28
CA LYS A 638 6.16 5.64 -16.41
C LYS A 638 6.27 4.81 -15.13
N GLY A 639 7.23 3.89 -15.09
CA GLY A 639 7.55 3.03 -13.95
C GLY A 639 8.91 2.36 -14.17
N ILE A 640 9.43 1.70 -13.15
CA ILE A 640 10.68 0.93 -13.23
C ILE A 640 10.62 -0.23 -12.23
N THR A 641 11.15 -1.38 -12.61
CA THR A 641 11.34 -2.53 -11.72
C THR A 641 12.80 -2.92 -11.73
N ILE A 642 13.44 -2.97 -10.56
CA ILE A 642 14.82 -3.42 -10.43
C ILE A 642 14.87 -4.83 -9.84
N TYR A 643 15.82 -5.64 -10.30
CA TYR A 643 16.16 -6.91 -9.68
C TYR A 643 17.68 -7.02 -9.53
N ARG A 644 18.16 -6.95 -8.30
CA ARG A 644 19.58 -7.18 -7.99
C ARG A 644 19.82 -8.68 -7.81
N TYR A 645 20.72 -9.25 -8.59
CA TYR A 645 21.05 -10.67 -8.52
C TYR A 645 21.48 -11.06 -7.09
N GLY A 646 21.01 -12.20 -6.58
CA GLY A 646 21.27 -12.64 -5.22
C GLY A 646 20.56 -11.88 -4.09
N SER A 647 19.62 -10.96 -4.39
CA SER A 647 18.86 -10.23 -3.36
C SER A 647 17.73 -11.02 -2.69
N ARG A 648 17.41 -12.23 -3.17
CA ARG A 648 16.40 -13.14 -2.59
C ARG A 648 17.01 -14.52 -2.33
N GLU A 649 16.59 -15.18 -1.26
CA GLU A 649 17.07 -16.52 -0.84
C GLU A 649 16.69 -17.63 -1.84
N GLU A 650 15.54 -17.49 -2.50
CA GLU A 650 15.09 -18.37 -3.58
C GLU A 650 14.95 -17.57 -4.87
N GLN A 651 15.72 -17.94 -5.90
CA GLN A 651 15.61 -17.38 -7.23
C GLN A 651 14.85 -18.35 -8.13
N VAL A 652 13.92 -17.83 -8.93
CA VAL A 652 13.13 -18.63 -9.89
C VAL A 652 14.00 -19.10 -11.07
N LEU A 653 15.01 -18.30 -11.43
CA LEU A 653 16.01 -18.60 -12.45
C LEU A 653 17.39 -18.56 -11.79
N ASN A 654 18.11 -19.69 -11.77
CA ASN A 654 19.46 -19.78 -11.19
C ASN A 654 20.47 -20.15 -12.27
N LEU A 655 21.69 -19.61 -12.16
CA LEU A 655 22.84 -20.12 -12.91
C LEU A 655 23.32 -21.44 -12.27
N VAL A 656 23.59 -22.46 -13.09
CA VAL A 656 23.88 -23.84 -12.62
C VAL A 656 25.13 -23.92 -11.75
N SER A 657 26.07 -22.98 -11.87
CA SER A 657 27.30 -22.94 -11.05
C SER A 657 27.01 -22.91 -9.54
N GLU A 658 25.82 -22.49 -9.10
CA GLU A 658 25.42 -22.46 -7.69
C GLU A 658 24.66 -23.70 -7.20
N GLU A 659 24.12 -24.57 -8.08
CA GLU A 659 23.51 -25.86 -7.67
C GLU A 659 24.53 -26.81 -7.02
N ARG A 660 25.85 -26.63 -7.29
CA ARG A 660 26.92 -27.50 -6.75
C ARG A 660 27.31 -27.19 -5.29
N ARG A 661 26.81 -26.10 -4.67
CA ARG A 661 27.02 -25.83 -3.24
C ARG A 661 25.85 -26.37 -2.40
N GLY A 662 25.95 -27.67 -2.08
CA GLY A 662 25.34 -28.31 -0.91
C GLY A 662 23.88 -27.98 -0.61
N LYS A 663 22.93 -28.48 -1.42
CA LYS A 663 21.53 -28.63 -1.01
C LYS A 663 21.21 -30.10 -0.79
N VAL A 664 20.62 -30.40 0.37
CA VAL A 664 20.05 -31.70 0.70
C VAL A 664 18.98 -32.02 -0.34
N GLY A 665 19.19 -33.08 -1.13
CA GLY A 665 18.26 -33.50 -2.17
C GLY A 665 16.92 -33.98 -1.60
N PRO A 666 15.83 -33.94 -2.39
CA PRO A 666 14.55 -34.50 -1.98
C PRO A 666 14.69 -36.00 -1.69
N ARG A 667 14.10 -36.47 -0.57
CA ARG A 667 14.09 -37.89 -0.22
C ARG A 667 13.48 -38.70 -1.39
N PRO A 668 14.10 -39.83 -1.79
CA PRO A 668 13.54 -40.71 -2.80
C PRO A 668 12.12 -41.13 -2.38
N ARG A 669 11.15 -40.99 -3.29
CA ARG A 669 9.78 -41.42 -3.05
C ARG A 669 9.77 -42.96 -3.02
N PRO A 670 9.26 -43.60 -1.95
CA PRO A 670 9.21 -45.06 -1.90
C PRO A 670 8.27 -45.59 -2.99
N THR A 671 8.61 -46.75 -3.54
CA THR A 671 7.84 -47.45 -4.59
C THR A 671 6.42 -47.79 -4.17
N VAL A 672 6.18 -47.87 -2.85
CA VAL A 672 4.87 -48.06 -2.24
C VAL A 672 4.69 -47.03 -1.13
N THR A 673 3.64 -46.23 -1.23
CA THR A 673 3.22 -45.31 -0.16
C THR A 673 2.15 -45.98 0.69
N ARG A 674 2.29 -45.92 2.01
CA ARG A 674 1.23 -46.29 2.96
C ARG A 674 0.65 -45.01 3.55
N GLY A 675 -0.65 -44.80 3.37
CA GLY A 675 -1.37 -43.64 3.89
C GLY A 675 -2.78 -44.03 4.30
N ALA A 676 -3.37 -43.24 5.20
CA ALA A 676 -4.78 -43.33 5.55
C ALA A 676 -5.53 -42.16 4.88
N THR A 677 -6.70 -42.45 4.33
CA THR A 677 -7.61 -41.42 3.80
C THR A 677 -8.31 -40.73 4.95
N ILE A 678 -8.15 -39.42 5.07
CA ILE A 678 -8.85 -38.61 6.07
C ILE A 678 -9.72 -37.59 5.33
N ARG A 679 -11.00 -37.53 5.70
CA ARG A 679 -11.95 -36.56 5.13
C ARG A 679 -11.57 -35.15 5.58
N MET A 680 -11.14 -34.32 4.65
CA MET A 680 -10.97 -32.88 4.86
C MET A 680 -12.19 -32.13 4.33
N LEU A 681 -12.67 -31.16 5.10
CA LEU A 681 -13.65 -30.18 4.63
C LEU A 681 -12.95 -29.17 3.73
N THR A 682 -13.07 -29.33 2.42
CA THR A 682 -12.80 -28.27 1.45
C THR A 682 -14.03 -27.40 1.32
N GLY A 683 -13.86 -26.08 1.47
CA GLY A 683 -14.91 -25.10 1.20
C GLY A 683 -15.31 -25.14 -0.27
N CYS A 684 -16.61 -25.04 -0.54
CA CYS A 684 -17.13 -24.87 -1.90
C CYS A 684 -16.57 -23.55 -2.47
N GLY A 685 -16.09 -23.62 -3.73
CA GLY A 685 -15.28 -22.61 -4.40
C GLY A 685 -15.95 -21.27 -4.67
#